data_AF-A0A928D575-F1
#
_entry.id   AF-A0A928D575-F1
#
_cell.length_a   1.000
_cell.length_b   1.000
_cell.length_c   1.000
_cell.angle_alpha   90.00
_cell.angle_beta   90.00
_cell.angle_gamma   90.00
#
_symmetry.space_group_name_H-M   'P 1'
#
loop_
_entity.id
_entity.type
_entity.pdbx_description
1 polymer ?
#
loop_
_entity_poly.entity_id
_entity_poly.type
_entity_poly.pdbx_seq_one_letter_code
_entity_poly.pdbx_strand_id
1 'polypeptide(L)'
;MYTRIIDLNQQKRSIMMKGNVFRILGLLLLCAVTCVADSGLAWNLNNRKLWQQSGKNAVLSHNFGKLGTVNANGFHFIIDDKYHHVQVEGLQFDSSKITHLEIYNSGAMMLYTILAYGAGEGGYDKKFQLNGNWSQNNRYYPAKKTLDMTSIPRWKQGNIQRFQILFANSGNGSAGVIHAMALRRGADTFKNGAFMLTDPDGSPVFWQTEKASQAVVKPGNPYPVCHVKAGQISTALDSLKPGHRYKVSVYCGGKVESVKVQAVNRNGDIVIDQPLKAAAEKMGDMTLYTAEYIVPEDALQGELIVNGKAYALADALLEDMGGAASWRAKWIWHPSGVKENQHCHFRKEFYIEDPAEIDIAFMQATCDDAITLEVNNNRIFNYNIWSNPQFGDVRKYLLKGKNVITVSGYNGGSFGGMLCELKLIDNEQNTTYIYSDASWLCRLTWPGDNWRRVNPPEETKKEWVKAKVYYQYTEGPWGNMVRYREKMPEAANRQSVDKAFYASQKTVAKMNYDLKHPRMEVNGEIVTPMLYGVCWRGDRTSGYNYLQKSGFKLFRMPWEFSFEAWREDGSVDYSELERIMTEFLENVPDGKVVLEFRLSPPPWWQLKYPDQLIKFADGTNRGADGVFASPASTAWREETAGMVRKFIAHIEKQWYASAIIAYMPCNLRGPEWVIPQKHNCFPDYSEPMQKYFREYLRNKYKTDAALQKAWKNPTVTFETAQIPPQKVRQPQGHYFLGNSRQDVMDYNRSVQQANVDSIIAMLDAIKESAPDKLRFLYFGYLMTLSHISANPPITGHYDLSRLLASGKVDVMASPITYSWRHAGDISGTGTVESSYRKHGILWLQEADNRTYLTPNDEHAVTHHAQASLTENWREFIYAALKREAVWFFEIGPGWYDNDYIHEDFKKMLELYGEMCNSNITYQTPVAYFFDEKFVDGVSLNDGRWGTMKPFHMAATAQRMIALCGVPYDMFELEDIYDLDLSKYKVLYFQNAWRKNPRLARFLNEKVYPAGITVVWLYAPGYGQQGGLKGMKALTGMDFELLPTGTALCFKSNSGRLIGDPGMKSTEVFAVKGKVNVLGRYPQSGKIAAAWKNIGKGRSVWLASYDNSGELMRQVLIDSGITPLIDRADRVLFDGEYVGVFVIDQPGKRTITLPGKSFTQVYDVIGEKVVPGSGNSFEFDAKPGDIKFFRVK
;
A
#
# COMPACT_ATOMS: atom_id res chain seq x y z
N MET A 1 3.56 9.93 -28.70
CA MET A 1 3.61 10.93 -29.79
C MET A 1 2.19 11.45 -30.04
N TYR A 2 2.06 12.69 -30.50
CA TYR A 2 0.78 13.34 -30.84
C TYR A 2 1.02 14.33 -31.99
N THR A 3 0.30 14.24 -33.13
CA THR A 3 -0.07 15.40 -33.98
C THR A 3 -0.93 15.05 -35.21
N ARG A 4 -1.71 16.06 -35.68
CA ARG A 4 -2.54 16.18 -36.91
C ARG A 4 -3.91 15.43 -36.85
N ILE A 5 -5.04 15.97 -37.36
CA ILE A 5 -5.30 16.98 -38.44
C ILE A 5 -6.30 18.09 -38.00
N ILE A 6 -6.42 19.17 -38.80
CA ILE A 6 -7.20 20.42 -38.61
C ILE A 6 -8.29 20.61 -39.71
N ASP A 7 -9.30 21.44 -39.42
CA ASP A 7 -10.26 22.19 -40.29
C ASP A 7 -11.43 21.51 -41.03
N LEU A 8 -12.66 22.05 -40.82
CA LEU A 8 -13.34 22.97 -41.78
C LEU A 8 -14.68 23.54 -41.23
N ASN A 9 -15.15 24.65 -41.82
CA ASN A 9 -16.25 25.53 -41.35
C ASN A 9 -17.21 25.87 -42.52
N GLN A 10 -18.54 26.06 -42.35
CA GLN A 10 -19.43 27.06 -43.05
C GLN A 10 -20.99 26.92 -42.92
N GLN A 11 -21.62 27.99 -42.37
CA GLN A 11 -22.88 28.73 -42.70
C GLN A 11 -24.20 28.10 -43.27
N LYS A 12 -25.39 28.40 -42.65
CA LYS A 12 -26.46 29.36 -43.13
C LYS A 12 -27.82 29.40 -42.34
N ARG A 13 -28.59 30.49 -42.59
CA ARG A 13 -29.88 31.06 -42.02
C ARG A 13 -31.21 30.28 -42.34
N SER A 14 -32.44 30.54 -41.81
CA SER A 14 -33.05 31.23 -40.62
C SER A 14 -34.63 31.27 -40.63
N ILE A 15 -35.32 31.70 -39.54
CA ILE A 15 -36.75 32.23 -39.41
C ILE A 15 -37.89 31.26 -38.96
N MET A 16 -38.95 31.84 -38.34
CA MET A 16 -39.96 31.30 -37.38
C MET A 16 -41.38 30.96 -37.95
N MET A 17 -42.13 30.01 -37.33
CA MET A 17 -43.32 30.28 -36.47
C MET A 17 -44.19 29.03 -36.08
N LYS A 18 -44.47 28.91 -34.77
CA LYS A 18 -45.66 28.35 -34.05
C LYS A 18 -46.35 27.03 -34.48
N GLY A 19 -46.33 26.04 -33.56
CA GLY A 19 -47.23 24.88 -33.52
C GLY A 19 -46.85 23.85 -32.45
N ASN A 20 -47.50 23.87 -31.28
CA ASN A 20 -47.00 23.17 -30.08
C ASN A 20 -47.53 21.72 -29.91
N VAL A 21 -46.84 20.73 -30.48
CA VAL A 21 -46.31 19.52 -29.81
C VAL A 21 -45.36 18.84 -30.79
N PHE A 22 -44.06 18.76 -30.49
CA PHE A 22 -43.23 17.66 -31.00
C PHE A 22 -42.08 17.33 -30.02
N ARG A 23 -41.86 16.02 -29.83
CA ARG A 23 -40.67 15.45 -29.17
C ARG A 23 -39.55 15.35 -30.20
N ILE A 24 -38.27 15.54 -29.81
CA ILE A 24 -37.13 14.61 -30.05
C ILE A 24 -35.74 15.23 -29.72
N LEU A 25 -34.97 14.48 -28.92
CA LEU A 25 -33.51 14.35 -28.69
C LEU A 25 -32.47 15.45 -29.07
N GLY A 26 -31.44 15.53 -28.21
CA GLY A 26 -30.07 15.96 -28.53
C GLY A 26 -29.25 16.25 -27.26
N LEU A 27 -28.62 15.25 -26.62
CA LEU A 27 -27.18 14.92 -26.73
C LEU A 27 -26.20 16.00 -26.19
N LEU A 28 -25.75 15.82 -24.93
CA LEU A 28 -24.35 15.99 -24.47
C LEU A 28 -24.25 15.67 -22.97
N LEU A 29 -23.64 14.54 -22.62
CA LEU A 29 -23.14 14.25 -21.27
C LEU A 29 -22.15 13.09 -21.39
N LEU A 30 -20.86 13.42 -21.38
CA LEU A 30 -19.75 12.49 -21.44
C LEU A 30 -18.75 12.89 -20.35
N CYS A 31 -18.58 12.02 -19.35
CA CYS A 31 -17.71 12.18 -18.16
C CYS A 31 -18.14 13.31 -17.18
N ALA A 32 -18.36 13.08 -15.88
CA ALA A 32 -18.12 11.90 -15.02
C ALA A 32 -19.04 11.97 -13.77
N VAL A 33 -19.47 10.91 -13.09
CA VAL A 33 -18.65 9.85 -12.46
C VAL A 33 -19.41 8.51 -12.41
N THR A 34 -18.64 7.43 -12.41
CA THR A 34 -19.04 6.02 -12.28
C THR A 34 -20.03 5.72 -11.14
N CYS A 35 -21.28 5.32 -11.49
CA CYS A 35 -22.08 4.35 -10.71
C CYS A 35 -23.44 3.92 -11.36
N VAL A 36 -23.53 3.72 -12.68
CA VAL A 36 -24.64 2.89 -13.26
C VAL A 36 -24.10 1.99 -14.38
N ALA A 37 -23.69 0.78 -13.99
CA ALA A 37 -23.60 -0.38 -14.87
C ALA A 37 -24.34 -1.56 -14.23
N ASP A 38 -25.53 -1.29 -13.69
CA ASP A 38 -26.35 -2.29 -12.99
C ASP A 38 -27.84 -2.14 -13.34
N SER A 39 -28.16 -2.24 -14.62
CA SER A 39 -29.45 -2.75 -15.09
C SER A 39 -29.27 -3.44 -16.44
N GLY A 40 -29.61 -4.73 -16.49
CA GLY A 40 -29.44 -5.55 -17.69
C GLY A 40 -30.48 -5.21 -18.76
N LEU A 41 -30.12 -4.35 -19.71
CA LEU A 41 -30.89 -4.09 -20.93
C LEU A 41 -29.93 -3.93 -22.11
N ALA A 42 -29.80 -4.99 -22.93
CA ALA A 42 -29.15 -4.88 -24.22
C ALA A 42 -30.03 -4.03 -25.15
N TRP A 43 -29.50 -2.90 -25.65
CA TRP A 43 -30.18 -2.11 -26.67
C TRP A 43 -29.64 -2.41 -28.05
N ASN A 44 -30.42 -3.16 -28.82
CA ASN A 44 -30.22 -3.33 -30.24
C ASN A 44 -30.75 -2.08 -30.96
N LEU A 45 -29.87 -1.38 -31.68
CA LEU A 45 -30.21 -0.23 -32.50
C LEU A 45 -31.06 -0.70 -33.70
N ASN A 46 -32.39 -0.47 -33.67
CA ASN A 46 -33.12 0.01 -34.87
C ASN A 46 -34.63 0.35 -34.73
N ASN A 47 -35.41 -0.11 -33.73
CA ASN A 47 -36.87 0.12 -33.75
C ASN A 47 -37.48 0.56 -32.41
N ARG A 48 -38.29 1.64 -32.44
CA ARG A 48 -39.03 2.20 -31.28
C ARG A 48 -40.52 1.84 -31.33
N LYS A 49 -41.08 1.28 -30.24
CA LYS A 49 -42.50 1.15 -29.81
C LYS A 49 -42.57 0.01 -28.76
N LEU A 50 -43.52 -0.13 -27.82
CA LEU A 50 -44.57 0.75 -27.24
C LEU A 50 -44.83 0.28 -25.78
N TRP A 51 -45.72 0.98 -25.08
CA TRP A 51 -46.14 0.82 -23.67
C TRP A 51 -46.96 -0.46 -23.38
N GLN A 52 -47.16 -0.78 -22.09
CA GLN A 52 -48.52 -1.07 -21.61
C GLN A 52 -48.78 -0.68 -20.14
N GLN A 53 -50.03 -0.26 -19.86
CA GLN A 53 -50.60 0.00 -18.54
C GLN A 53 -51.13 -1.28 -17.87
N SER A 54 -51.08 -1.31 -16.54
CA SER A 54 -52.14 -1.74 -15.59
C SER A 54 -51.47 -2.16 -14.28
N GLY A 55 -52.08 -2.01 -13.10
CA GLY A 55 -53.36 -1.39 -12.76
C GLY A 55 -53.63 -1.66 -11.28
N LYS A 56 -54.37 -0.78 -10.60
CA LYS A 56 -54.75 -0.94 -9.18
C LYS A 56 -53.56 -1.02 -8.19
N ASN A 57 -52.66 -0.04 -8.27
CA ASN A 57 -52.02 0.62 -7.12
C ASN A 57 -51.30 1.90 -7.60
N ALA A 58 -52.04 3.01 -7.67
CA ALA A 58 -51.46 4.31 -7.97
C ALA A 58 -51.02 4.98 -6.67
N VAL A 59 -49.72 4.92 -6.37
CA VAL A 59 -49.13 5.72 -5.28
C VAL A 59 -48.77 7.09 -5.83
N LEU A 60 -49.73 8.02 -5.72
CA LEU A 60 -49.44 9.45 -5.62
C LEU A 60 -50.28 10.01 -4.48
N SER A 61 -49.84 9.67 -3.27
CA SER A 61 -50.14 10.32 -2.01
C SER A 61 -48.79 10.90 -1.52
N HIS A 62 -48.53 12.21 -1.48
CA HIS A 62 -49.28 13.38 -0.97
C HIS A 62 -49.20 13.49 0.56
N ASN A 63 -49.24 14.66 1.20
CA ASN A 63 -49.62 16.03 0.78
C ASN A 63 -48.39 16.97 0.76
N PHE A 64 -48.36 18.17 0.16
CA PHE A 64 -49.38 19.21 -0.04
C PHE A 64 -49.56 19.54 -1.53
N GLY A 65 -50.66 20.14 -2.00
CA GLY A 65 -51.46 21.18 -1.34
C GLY A 65 -50.88 22.55 -1.70
N LYS A 66 -51.72 23.45 -2.22
CA LYS A 66 -51.33 24.69 -2.92
C LYS A 66 -50.46 25.61 -2.04
N LEU A 67 -49.14 25.64 -2.29
CA LEU A 67 -48.19 26.56 -1.65
C LEU A 67 -47.40 27.35 -2.69
N GLY A 68 -47.93 28.52 -3.04
CA GLY A 68 -47.23 29.51 -3.87
C GLY A 68 -47.47 29.39 -5.37
N THR A 69 -47.56 30.54 -6.02
CA THR A 69 -47.56 30.69 -7.47
C THR A 69 -46.11 30.58 -7.96
N VAL A 70 -45.80 29.63 -8.85
CA VAL A 70 -44.50 29.62 -9.53
C VAL A 70 -44.53 30.70 -10.62
N ASN A 71 -43.83 31.81 -10.38
CA ASN A 71 -43.64 32.84 -11.41
C ASN A 71 -42.73 32.33 -12.53
N ALA A 72 -42.89 32.88 -13.73
CA ALA A 72 -42.41 32.30 -15.00
C ALA A 72 -40.88 32.31 -15.25
N ASN A 73 -40.04 32.53 -14.23
CA ASN A 73 -38.59 32.50 -14.33
C ASN A 73 -38.07 31.21 -13.68
N GLY A 74 -37.57 30.29 -14.51
CA GLY A 74 -37.36 28.88 -14.14
C GLY A 74 -36.22 28.62 -13.16
N PHE A 75 -36.23 27.41 -12.59
CA PHE A 75 -35.17 26.90 -11.71
C PHE A 75 -33.90 26.59 -12.50
N HIS A 76 -32.75 26.93 -11.93
CA HIS A 76 -31.45 26.52 -12.43
C HIS A 76 -30.91 25.36 -11.57
N PHE A 77 -30.60 24.24 -12.24
CA PHE A 77 -29.79 23.17 -11.67
C PHE A 77 -28.36 23.37 -12.13
N ILE A 78 -27.41 23.43 -11.20
CA ILE A 78 -25.98 23.36 -11.51
C ILE A 78 -25.46 22.05 -10.91
N ILE A 79 -24.97 21.19 -11.79
CA ILE A 79 -24.30 19.93 -11.43
C ILE A 79 -22.84 20.10 -11.85
N ASP A 80 -21.93 19.90 -10.90
CA ASP A 80 -20.50 19.93 -11.15
C ASP A 80 -19.91 18.52 -11.02
N ASP A 81 -19.75 17.88 -12.18
CA ASP A 81 -19.19 16.52 -12.34
C ASP A 81 -17.75 16.40 -11.81
N LYS A 82 -17.04 17.51 -11.60
CA LYS A 82 -15.68 17.52 -11.05
C LYS A 82 -15.67 17.43 -9.52
N TYR A 83 -16.78 17.78 -8.85
CA TYR A 83 -16.85 17.92 -7.38
C TYR A 83 -18.09 17.29 -6.69
N HIS A 84 -18.86 16.44 -7.37
CA HIS A 84 -19.98 15.67 -6.77
C HIS A 84 -21.08 16.53 -6.09
N HIS A 85 -21.48 17.61 -6.75
CA HIS A 85 -22.29 18.67 -6.13
C HIS A 85 -23.58 18.95 -6.91
N VAL A 86 -24.70 19.15 -6.17
CA VAL A 86 -26.00 19.57 -6.73
C VAL A 86 -26.45 20.88 -6.09
N GLN A 87 -26.61 21.92 -6.92
CA GLN A 87 -27.12 23.24 -6.54
C GLN A 87 -28.48 23.50 -7.18
N VAL A 88 -29.41 24.09 -6.43
CA VAL A 88 -30.71 24.52 -6.97
C VAL A 88 -30.97 25.98 -6.59
N GLU A 89 -31.20 26.81 -7.61
CA GLU A 89 -31.41 28.25 -7.46
C GLU A 89 -32.79 28.69 -7.97
N GLY A 90 -33.36 29.73 -7.36
CA GLY A 90 -34.65 30.31 -7.75
C GLY A 90 -35.89 29.75 -7.03
N LEU A 91 -35.71 28.82 -6.07
CA LEU A 91 -36.81 28.29 -5.25
C LEU A 91 -37.22 29.25 -4.14
N GLN A 92 -38.16 30.16 -4.41
CA GLN A 92 -38.82 30.94 -3.36
C GLN A 92 -39.92 30.11 -2.66
N PHE A 93 -39.63 29.62 -1.45
CA PHE A 93 -40.61 29.02 -0.56
C PHE A 93 -40.66 29.72 0.79
N ASP A 94 -41.88 29.84 1.32
CA ASP A 94 -42.14 30.27 2.69
C ASP A 94 -41.68 29.20 3.70
N SER A 95 -40.47 29.40 4.23
CA SER A 95 -39.82 28.57 5.24
C SER A 95 -40.64 28.38 6.53
N SER A 96 -41.62 29.24 6.80
CA SER A 96 -42.54 29.04 7.94
C SER A 96 -43.48 27.84 7.77
N LYS A 97 -43.55 27.26 6.55
CA LYS A 97 -44.47 26.17 6.18
C LYS A 97 -43.77 24.85 5.84
N ILE A 98 -42.44 24.83 5.75
CA ILE A 98 -41.66 23.60 5.55
C ILE A 98 -41.22 23.08 6.91
N THR A 99 -41.92 22.06 7.43
CA THR A 99 -41.56 21.41 8.71
C THR A 99 -40.55 20.28 8.53
N HIS A 100 -40.52 19.64 7.35
CA HIS A 100 -39.66 18.48 7.10
C HIS A 100 -39.13 18.45 5.66
N LEU A 101 -37.95 17.87 5.46
CA LEU A 101 -37.35 17.56 4.15
C LEU A 101 -37.02 16.07 4.08
N GLU A 102 -37.45 15.38 3.03
CA GLU A 102 -37.23 13.95 2.87
C GLU A 102 -36.19 13.66 1.77
N ILE A 103 -35.14 12.93 2.13
CA ILE A 103 -34.05 12.53 1.23
C ILE A 103 -34.02 11.01 1.12
N TYR A 104 -33.95 10.51 -0.12
CA TYR A 104 -33.98 9.09 -0.47
C TYR A 104 -32.67 8.71 -1.17
N ASN A 105 -32.02 7.62 -0.74
CA ASN A 105 -30.74 7.16 -1.30
C ASN A 105 -30.72 5.64 -1.46
N SER A 106 -30.14 5.15 -2.56
CA SER A 106 -29.99 3.74 -2.95
C SER A 106 -28.56 3.17 -2.79
N GLY A 107 -27.60 3.93 -2.26
CA GLY A 107 -26.17 3.58 -2.18
C GLY A 107 -25.50 3.74 -0.79
N ALA A 108 -24.22 3.39 -0.73
CA ALA A 108 -23.42 3.25 0.50
C ALA A 108 -23.14 4.57 1.28
N MET A 109 -22.47 4.45 2.43
CA MET A 109 -22.21 5.57 3.38
C MET A 109 -21.77 6.86 2.69
N MET A 110 -22.67 7.84 2.71
CA MET A 110 -22.40 9.21 2.30
C MET A 110 -22.43 10.14 3.50
N LEU A 111 -21.40 11.00 3.58
CA LEU A 111 -21.51 12.26 4.30
C LEU A 111 -22.26 13.24 3.39
N TYR A 112 -23.20 14.00 3.96
CA TYR A 112 -23.88 15.06 3.24
C TYR A 112 -23.94 16.35 4.04
N THR A 113 -23.88 17.47 3.31
CA THR A 113 -24.00 18.83 3.85
C THR A 113 -25.06 19.57 3.07
N ILE A 114 -26.06 20.09 3.78
CA ILE A 114 -27.12 20.94 3.23
C ILE A 114 -26.83 22.38 3.61
N LEU A 115 -26.79 23.28 2.62
CA LEU A 115 -26.66 24.71 2.82
C LEU A 115 -27.92 25.42 2.31
N ALA A 116 -28.56 26.19 3.20
CA ALA A 116 -29.65 27.09 2.85
C ALA A 116 -29.18 28.55 3.00
N TYR A 117 -29.63 29.41 2.09
CA TYR A 117 -29.25 30.82 2.02
C TYR A 117 -30.48 31.72 1.92
N GLY A 118 -30.44 32.88 2.58
CA GLY A 118 -31.47 33.91 2.46
C GLY A 118 -31.10 35.22 3.15
N ALA A 119 -31.88 36.25 2.84
CA ALA A 119 -31.53 37.64 3.11
C ALA A 119 -31.40 37.96 4.61
N GLY A 120 -30.20 38.37 5.02
CA GLY A 120 -29.95 39.04 6.30
C GLY A 120 -30.23 40.56 6.22
N GLU A 121 -30.51 41.18 7.36
CA GLU A 121 -30.52 42.64 7.46
C GLU A 121 -29.11 43.16 7.17
N GLY A 122 -28.97 43.97 6.12
CA GLY A 122 -27.67 44.46 5.62
C GLY A 122 -27.20 43.87 4.29
N GLY A 123 -27.96 42.96 3.65
CA GLY A 123 -27.68 42.50 2.28
C GLY A 123 -26.64 41.38 2.14
N TYR A 124 -26.22 40.77 3.25
CA TYR A 124 -25.41 39.55 3.25
C TYR A 124 -26.29 38.32 3.50
N ASP A 125 -26.06 37.25 2.74
CA ASP A 125 -26.78 35.99 2.89
C ASP A 125 -26.49 35.33 4.25
N LYS A 126 -27.53 35.10 5.05
CA LYS A 126 -27.41 34.22 6.21
C LYS A 126 -27.36 32.78 5.72
N LYS A 127 -26.22 32.12 5.94
CA LYS A 127 -26.00 30.71 5.65
C LYS A 127 -26.46 29.87 6.85
N PHE A 128 -27.42 28.96 6.63
CA PHE A 128 -27.70 27.87 7.55
C PHE A 128 -27.11 26.57 7.00
N GLN A 129 -26.41 25.81 7.83
CA GLN A 129 -25.72 24.57 7.42
C GLN A 129 -26.20 23.41 8.30
N LEU A 130 -26.74 22.38 7.67
CA LEU A 130 -27.11 21.12 8.33
C LEU A 130 -26.20 20.01 7.79
N ASN A 131 -25.30 19.50 8.64
CA ASN A 131 -24.44 18.37 8.32
C ASN A 131 -25.10 17.07 8.78
N GLY A 132 -24.95 15.99 8.01
CA GLY A 132 -25.45 14.69 8.42
C GLY A 132 -24.59 13.54 7.91
N ASN A 133 -24.46 12.53 8.76
CA ASN A 133 -23.93 11.23 8.39
C ASN A 133 -25.08 10.26 8.07
N TRP A 134 -24.86 9.36 7.11
CA TRP A 134 -25.59 8.10 6.98
C TRP A 134 -24.74 6.94 7.50
N SER A 135 -24.73 6.77 8.82
CA SER A 135 -24.28 5.53 9.45
C SER A 135 -25.42 4.50 9.45
N GLN A 136 -25.36 3.55 8.53
CA GLN A 136 -26.00 2.25 8.71
C GLN A 136 -24.96 1.14 8.48
N ASN A 137 -24.90 0.19 9.42
CA ASN A 137 -24.09 -1.03 9.30
C ASN A 137 -24.66 -2.05 8.27
N ASN A 138 -25.46 -1.59 7.30
CA ASN A 138 -26.00 -2.39 6.19
C ASN A 138 -26.19 -1.50 4.95
N ARG A 139 -25.63 -1.92 3.81
CA ARG A 139 -25.57 -1.11 2.57
C ARG A 139 -26.76 -1.27 1.59
N TYR A 140 -27.87 -1.93 1.97
CA TYR A 140 -28.80 -2.52 0.98
C TYR A 140 -30.32 -2.29 1.13
N TYR A 141 -30.75 -1.13 1.63
CA TYR A 141 -32.13 -0.68 1.45
C TYR A 141 -32.18 0.80 1.04
N PRO A 142 -33.19 1.24 0.27
CA PRO A 142 -33.39 2.65 0.00
C PRO A 142 -33.69 3.39 1.31
N ALA A 143 -32.70 4.10 1.83
CA ALA A 143 -32.81 4.80 3.10
C ALA A 143 -33.53 6.12 2.89
N LYS A 144 -34.74 6.22 3.46
CA LYS A 144 -35.46 7.49 3.64
C LYS A 144 -34.95 8.15 4.92
N LYS A 145 -34.45 9.38 4.82
CA LYS A 145 -34.14 10.22 5.99
C LYS A 145 -34.99 11.48 5.92
N THR A 146 -35.90 11.62 6.89
CA THR A 146 -36.69 12.83 7.09
C THR A 146 -35.91 13.73 8.04
N LEU A 147 -35.56 14.92 7.58
CA LEU A 147 -34.91 15.97 8.35
C LEU A 147 -35.97 16.93 8.88
N ASP A 148 -35.93 17.23 10.18
CA ASP A 148 -36.74 18.28 10.78
C ASP A 148 -36.15 19.65 10.40
N MET A 149 -36.96 20.45 9.71
CA MET A 149 -36.59 21.76 9.17
C MET A 149 -37.01 22.91 10.11
N THR A 150 -37.68 22.62 11.22
CA THR A 150 -38.11 23.63 12.21
C THR A 150 -36.93 24.28 12.96
N SER A 151 -35.75 23.64 12.92
CA SER A 151 -34.48 24.16 13.47
C SER A 151 -33.82 25.26 12.63
N ILE A 152 -34.32 25.52 11.41
CA ILE A 152 -33.80 26.59 10.55
C ILE A 152 -34.27 27.96 11.09
N PRO A 153 -33.38 28.95 11.27
CA PRO A 153 -33.77 30.29 11.69
C PRO A 153 -34.80 30.91 10.74
N ARG A 154 -35.97 31.28 11.25
CA ARG A 154 -37.01 31.96 10.47
C ARG A 154 -36.50 33.34 10.04
N TRP A 155 -36.11 33.50 8.78
CA TRP A 155 -35.66 34.77 8.23
C TRP A 155 -36.83 35.72 7.98
N LYS A 156 -36.57 37.03 8.12
CA LYS A 156 -37.60 38.09 8.29
C LYS A 156 -38.65 38.22 7.17
N GLN A 157 -38.43 37.62 6.00
CA GLN A 157 -39.35 37.63 4.86
C GLN A 157 -39.85 36.23 4.44
N GLY A 158 -39.63 35.19 5.26
CA GLY A 158 -40.09 33.82 4.99
C GLY A 158 -39.33 33.07 3.88
N ASN A 159 -38.79 33.76 2.88
CA ASN A 159 -38.20 33.13 1.69
C ASN A 159 -36.74 32.67 1.90
N ILE A 160 -36.50 31.37 1.74
CA ILE A 160 -35.18 30.84 1.35
C ILE A 160 -34.97 31.20 -0.13
N GLN A 161 -33.75 31.56 -0.53
CA GLN A 161 -33.45 31.98 -1.92
C GLN A 161 -32.64 30.93 -2.70
N ARG A 162 -31.80 30.14 -2.01
CA ARG A 162 -30.95 29.11 -2.62
C ARG A 162 -30.77 27.91 -1.68
N PHE A 163 -30.71 26.73 -2.26
CA PHE A 163 -30.52 25.46 -1.56
C PHE A 163 -29.42 24.64 -2.25
N GLN A 164 -28.54 24.02 -1.46
CA GLN A 164 -27.33 23.37 -1.98
C GLN A 164 -27.06 22.08 -1.20
N ILE A 165 -26.80 20.98 -1.89
CA ILE A 165 -26.52 19.68 -1.25
C ILE A 165 -25.22 19.10 -1.80
N LEU A 166 -24.30 18.81 -0.88
CA LEU A 166 -22.98 18.25 -1.13
C LEU A 166 -22.96 16.79 -0.67
N PHE A 167 -22.30 15.90 -1.44
CA PHE A 167 -22.18 14.47 -1.14
C PHE A 167 -20.72 14.01 -1.20
N ALA A 168 -20.33 13.08 -0.33
CA ALA A 168 -19.00 12.44 -0.37
C ALA A 168 -19.09 10.94 -0.10
N ASN A 169 -18.37 10.12 -0.90
CA ASN A 169 -18.35 8.66 -0.82
C ASN A 169 -17.00 8.16 -0.30
N SER A 170 -17.02 7.24 0.67
CA SER A 170 -15.87 6.84 1.51
C SER A 170 -15.02 5.68 0.94
N GLY A 171 -15.12 5.40 -0.36
CA GLY A 171 -14.68 4.12 -0.95
C GLY A 171 -13.32 4.07 -1.64
N ASN A 172 -12.70 5.19 -2.01
CA ASN A 172 -11.41 5.27 -2.70
C ASN A 172 -10.61 6.48 -2.18
N GLY A 173 -9.30 6.52 -2.40
CA GLY A 173 -8.35 7.50 -1.83
C GLY A 173 -8.52 8.99 -2.20
N SER A 174 -9.65 9.40 -2.77
CA SER A 174 -9.99 10.79 -3.08
C SER A 174 -10.39 11.64 -1.84
N ALA A 175 -10.44 11.05 -0.64
CA ALA A 175 -10.70 11.75 0.61
C ALA A 175 -9.69 12.89 0.88
N GLY A 176 -8.42 12.72 0.50
CA GLY A 176 -7.38 13.76 0.63
C GLY A 176 -7.61 14.99 -0.26
N VAL A 177 -8.19 14.80 -1.45
CA VAL A 177 -8.40 15.89 -2.43
C VAL A 177 -9.54 16.82 -2.01
N ILE A 178 -10.60 16.26 -1.40
CA ILE A 178 -11.66 17.10 -0.80
C ILE A 178 -11.22 17.72 0.53
N HIS A 179 -10.32 17.09 1.30
CA HIS A 179 -9.66 17.78 2.42
C HIS A 179 -8.96 19.06 1.93
N ALA A 180 -8.10 18.95 0.90
CA ALA A 180 -7.38 20.09 0.33
C ALA A 180 -8.31 21.18 -0.28
N MET A 181 -9.41 20.80 -0.93
CA MET A 181 -10.33 21.75 -1.57
C MET A 181 -11.38 22.36 -0.62
N ALA A 182 -11.85 21.62 0.38
CA ALA A 182 -12.69 22.18 1.45
C ALA A 182 -11.90 23.19 2.29
N LEU A 183 -10.61 22.95 2.53
CA LEU A 183 -9.73 23.89 3.24
C LEU A 183 -9.59 25.26 2.53
N ARG A 184 -9.65 25.33 1.18
CA ARG A 184 -9.46 26.59 0.43
C ARG A 184 -10.68 27.51 0.28
N ARG A 185 -11.90 27.05 0.59
CA ARG A 185 -13.12 27.90 0.63
C ARG A 185 -14.02 27.70 1.85
N GLY A 186 -13.63 26.83 2.78
CA GLY A 186 -14.40 26.45 3.98
C GLY A 186 -13.63 26.65 5.29
N ALA A 187 -12.82 27.72 5.38
CA ALA A 187 -11.97 28.07 6.53
C ALA A 187 -12.72 28.31 7.86
N ASP A 188 -14.05 28.17 7.89
CA ASP A 188 -14.89 28.31 9.08
C ASP A 188 -15.43 26.99 9.66
N THR A 189 -15.31 25.85 8.96
CA THR A 189 -15.98 24.59 9.36
C THR A 189 -15.09 23.43 9.81
N PHE A 190 -13.77 23.59 9.86
CA PHE A 190 -12.96 22.77 10.79
C PHE A 190 -13.06 23.36 12.20
N LYS A 191 -14.28 23.39 12.76
CA LYS A 191 -14.52 23.63 14.18
C LYS A 191 -15.16 22.37 14.75
N ASN A 192 -14.36 21.56 15.45
CA ASN A 192 -14.71 20.60 16.52
C ASN A 192 -13.61 19.53 16.66
N GLY A 193 -12.45 19.94 17.18
CA GLY A 193 -11.47 19.03 17.77
C GLY A 193 -11.76 18.90 19.26
N ALA A 194 -12.28 17.75 19.67
CA ALA A 194 -12.51 17.41 21.06
C ALA A 194 -12.16 15.93 21.26
N PHE A 195 -11.00 15.68 21.85
CA PHE A 195 -10.67 14.39 22.44
C PHE A 195 -11.07 14.41 23.91
N MET A 196 -11.47 13.26 24.44
CA MET A 196 -12.04 13.11 25.76
C MET A 196 -11.20 12.09 26.53
N LEU A 197 -10.84 12.43 27.77
CA LEU A 197 -9.93 11.66 28.60
C LEU A 197 -10.49 10.26 28.93
N THR A 198 -9.62 9.26 28.95
CA THR A 198 -9.84 7.97 29.60
C THR A 198 -9.14 7.95 30.96
N ASP A 199 -9.83 7.46 31.99
CA ASP A 199 -9.20 7.10 33.28
C ASP A 199 -8.61 5.68 33.24
N PRO A 200 -7.67 5.33 34.15
CA PRO A 200 -6.93 4.06 34.11
C PRO A 200 -7.76 2.78 34.32
N ASP A 201 -9.05 2.90 34.66
CA ASP A 201 -9.97 1.77 34.90
C ASP A 201 -10.90 1.44 33.70
N GLY A 202 -10.81 2.21 32.60
CA GLY A 202 -11.43 1.86 31.32
C GLY A 202 -12.92 2.16 31.17
N SER A 203 -13.53 2.98 32.03
CA SER A 203 -14.96 3.36 31.93
C SER A 203 -15.21 4.56 30.99
N PRO A 204 -16.07 4.46 29.95
CA PRO A 204 -16.39 5.59 29.07
C PRO A 204 -17.58 6.43 29.57
N VAL A 205 -17.45 7.76 29.61
CA VAL A 205 -18.55 8.71 29.87
C VAL A 205 -18.66 9.74 28.75
N PHE A 206 -19.54 9.50 27.78
CA PHE A 206 -19.78 10.39 26.64
C PHE A 206 -20.52 11.68 27.03
N TRP A 207 -20.02 12.84 26.60
CA TRP A 207 -20.84 14.02 26.28
C TRP A 207 -20.31 14.75 25.05
N GLN A 208 -21.07 14.73 23.96
CA GLN A 208 -20.89 15.67 22.83
C GLN A 208 -21.65 16.97 23.15
N THR A 209 -21.05 18.14 22.89
CA THR A 209 -21.76 19.42 22.83
C THR A 209 -21.36 20.21 21.58
N GLU A 210 -22.34 20.83 20.93
CA GLU A 210 -22.23 21.26 19.51
C GLU A 210 -21.47 22.59 19.27
N LYS A 211 -20.74 23.12 20.26
CA LYS A 211 -20.08 24.44 20.15
C LYS A 211 -18.71 24.49 20.82
N ALA A 212 -17.65 24.59 20.02
CA ALA A 212 -16.29 24.86 20.48
C ALA A 212 -16.15 26.16 21.32
N SER A 213 -17.12 27.09 21.26
CA SER A 213 -17.16 28.29 22.10
C SER A 213 -17.75 28.05 23.51
N GLN A 214 -17.99 26.80 23.91
CA GLN A 214 -18.60 26.42 25.21
C GLN A 214 -17.87 25.24 25.88
N ALA A 215 -16.54 25.20 25.81
CA ALA A 215 -15.73 24.33 26.67
C ALA A 215 -15.84 24.82 28.13
N VAL A 216 -16.85 24.34 28.85
CA VAL A 216 -17.07 24.62 30.27
C VAL A 216 -16.28 23.60 31.09
N VAL A 217 -15.29 24.07 31.82
CA VAL A 217 -14.65 23.25 32.86
C VAL A 217 -15.63 23.17 34.02
N LYS A 218 -16.11 21.97 34.37
CA LYS A 218 -17.00 21.82 35.53
C LYS A 218 -16.34 22.45 36.77
N PRO A 219 -17.02 23.36 37.50
CA PRO A 219 -16.51 23.90 38.76
C PRO A 219 -16.16 22.75 39.70
N GLY A 220 -14.89 22.66 40.10
CA GLY A 220 -14.37 21.58 40.94
C GLY A 220 -13.79 20.36 40.21
N ASN A 221 -13.58 20.38 38.88
CA ASN A 221 -12.81 19.32 38.21
C ASN A 221 -11.33 19.37 38.67
N PRO A 222 -10.78 18.33 39.32
CA PRO A 222 -9.39 18.33 39.79
C PRO A 222 -8.37 18.06 38.68
N TYR A 223 -8.80 17.58 37.52
CA TYR A 223 -7.91 17.20 36.41
C TYR A 223 -7.79 18.30 35.34
N PRO A 224 -6.58 18.53 34.79
CA PRO A 224 -6.41 19.44 33.66
C PRO A 224 -7.04 18.88 32.39
N VAL A 225 -7.61 19.75 31.56
CA VAL A 225 -8.22 19.42 30.26
C VAL A 225 -7.50 20.23 29.17
N CYS A 226 -7.05 19.59 28.11
CA CYS A 226 -6.31 20.22 27.01
C CYS A 226 -7.13 20.22 25.71
N HIS A 227 -7.01 21.28 24.92
CA HIS A 227 -7.69 21.46 23.63
C HIS A 227 -6.81 22.19 22.61
N VAL A 228 -6.91 21.77 21.35
CA VAL A 228 -6.38 22.50 20.19
C VAL A 228 -7.51 23.29 19.53
N LYS A 229 -7.22 24.53 19.11
CA LYS A 229 -8.16 25.35 18.33
C LYS A 229 -8.34 24.70 16.95
N ALA A 230 -9.52 24.14 16.74
CA ALA A 230 -9.82 23.44 15.51
C ALA A 230 -9.69 24.37 14.29
N GLY A 231 -9.08 23.85 13.22
CA GLY A 231 -8.73 24.60 12.00
C GLY A 231 -7.22 24.84 11.82
N GLN A 232 -6.40 24.49 12.82
CA GLN A 232 -4.94 24.55 12.75
C GLN A 232 -4.36 23.15 12.96
N ILE A 233 -3.35 22.76 12.17
CA ILE A 233 -2.86 21.38 12.10
C ILE A 233 -2.00 21.06 13.33
N SER A 234 -2.34 20.00 14.06
CA SER A 234 -1.37 19.37 14.97
C SER A 234 -0.46 18.45 14.17
N THR A 235 0.80 18.84 14.05
CA THR A 235 1.89 17.86 13.89
C THR A 235 2.22 17.29 15.27
N ALA A 236 2.81 16.10 15.34
CA ALA A 236 3.36 15.57 16.57
C ALA A 236 4.84 15.99 16.70
N LEU A 237 5.39 16.09 17.91
CA LEU A 237 6.75 16.67 18.10
C LEU A 237 7.83 15.80 17.43
N ASP A 238 7.58 14.51 17.40
CA ASP A 238 8.39 13.49 16.74
C ASP A 238 8.43 13.66 15.19
N SER A 239 7.45 14.35 14.60
CA SER A 239 7.42 14.72 13.16
C SER A 239 8.09 16.05 12.84
N LEU A 240 8.65 16.74 13.84
CA LEU A 240 9.32 18.02 13.63
C LEU A 240 10.71 17.84 13.04
N LYS A 241 11.11 18.77 12.17
CA LYS A 241 12.43 18.75 11.55
C LYS A 241 13.47 19.22 12.57
N PRO A 242 14.59 18.51 12.73
CA PRO A 242 15.69 19.02 13.53
C PRO A 242 16.26 20.32 12.91
N GLY A 243 16.73 21.25 13.75
CA GLY A 243 17.20 22.58 13.34
C GLY A 243 16.10 23.59 12.97
N HIS A 244 14.85 23.16 12.74
CA HIS A 244 13.72 24.07 12.51
C HIS A 244 13.22 24.71 13.82
N ARG A 245 12.68 25.93 13.71
CA ARG A 245 11.97 26.61 14.80
C ARG A 245 10.48 26.30 14.75
N TYR A 246 9.90 25.93 15.89
CA TYR A 246 8.49 25.66 16.02
C TYR A 246 7.86 26.49 17.13
N LYS A 247 6.61 26.90 16.89
CA LYS A 247 5.75 27.51 17.89
C LYS A 247 4.67 26.53 18.31
N VAL A 248 4.62 26.22 19.60
CA VAL A 248 3.60 25.35 20.21
C VAL A 248 2.50 26.20 20.81
N SER A 249 1.25 25.75 20.68
CA SER A 249 0.08 26.41 21.24
C SER A 249 -0.96 25.38 21.71
N VAL A 250 -1.36 25.40 22.98
CA VAL A 250 -2.37 24.47 23.54
C VAL A 250 -3.25 25.19 24.56
N TYR A 251 -4.56 25.02 24.49
CA TYR A 251 -5.48 25.58 25.50
C TYR A 251 -5.63 24.58 26.63
N CYS A 252 -5.39 25.01 27.88
CA CYS A 252 -5.55 24.18 29.06
C CYS A 252 -6.56 24.82 30.03
N GLY A 253 -7.50 24.00 30.53
CA GLY A 253 -8.48 24.36 31.55
C GLY A 253 -8.41 23.44 32.78
N GLY A 254 -9.08 23.84 33.86
CA GLY A 254 -8.97 23.16 35.16
C GLY A 254 -7.81 23.69 36.00
N LYS A 255 -7.40 22.94 37.02
CA LYS A 255 -6.24 23.30 37.86
C LYS A 255 -4.95 22.98 37.11
N VAL A 256 -4.42 23.94 36.37
CA VAL A 256 -3.16 23.83 35.61
C VAL A 256 -2.03 24.50 36.38
N GLU A 257 -1.08 23.72 36.87
CA GLU A 257 0.09 24.17 37.64
C GLU A 257 1.34 24.28 36.78
N SER A 258 1.48 23.40 35.78
CA SER A 258 2.56 23.45 34.80
C SER A 258 2.13 22.90 33.44
N VAL A 259 2.65 23.52 32.38
CA VAL A 259 2.58 23.02 30.99
C VAL A 259 3.99 23.17 30.41
N LYS A 260 4.57 22.10 29.89
CA LYS A 260 5.87 22.15 29.20
C LYS A 260 5.89 21.19 28.02
N VAL A 261 6.66 21.54 27.00
CA VAL A 261 7.10 20.61 25.97
C VAL A 261 8.32 19.87 26.51
N GLN A 262 8.32 18.55 26.39
CA GLN A 262 9.50 17.73 26.60
C GLN A 262 9.85 16.99 25.30
N ALA A 263 11.13 16.88 24.98
CA ALA A 263 11.62 16.00 23.92
C ALA A 263 12.82 15.22 24.40
N VAL A 264 12.96 13.99 23.90
CA VAL A 264 14.03 13.05 24.27
C VAL A 264 14.82 12.60 23.05
N ASN A 265 16.10 12.32 23.26
CA ASN A 265 16.95 11.64 22.29
C ASN A 265 16.84 10.12 22.42
N ARG A 266 17.68 9.38 21.67
CA ARG A 266 17.69 7.91 21.62
C ARG A 266 17.91 7.22 22.96
N ASN A 267 18.63 7.86 23.88
CA ASN A 267 18.90 7.31 25.22
C ASN A 267 17.73 7.51 26.19
N GLY A 268 16.73 8.32 25.79
CA GLY A 268 15.70 8.84 26.70
C GLY A 268 16.16 10.08 27.47
N ASP A 269 17.33 10.65 27.17
CA ASP A 269 17.80 11.89 27.78
C ASP A 269 16.91 13.05 27.31
N ILE A 270 16.54 13.94 28.23
CA ILE A 270 15.68 15.09 27.94
C ILE A 270 16.52 16.18 27.25
N VAL A 271 16.27 16.40 25.96
CA VAL A 271 16.97 17.39 25.11
C VAL A 271 16.17 18.68 24.88
N ILE A 272 14.85 18.63 25.11
CA ILE A 272 14.02 19.84 25.27
C ILE A 272 13.25 19.69 26.59
N ASP A 273 13.29 20.70 27.45
CA ASP A 273 12.39 20.80 28.62
C ASP A 273 11.82 22.22 28.75
N GLN A 274 11.02 22.62 27.76
CA GLN A 274 10.61 24.00 27.53
C GLN A 274 9.24 24.29 28.16
N PRO A 275 9.13 25.08 29.25
CA PRO A 275 7.84 25.49 29.79
C PRO A 275 7.09 26.40 28.80
N LEU A 276 5.78 26.17 28.68
CA LEU A 276 4.86 27.04 27.94
C LEU A 276 4.33 28.12 28.86
N LYS A 277 4.25 29.35 28.32
CA LYS A 277 3.73 30.50 29.05
C LYS A 277 2.25 30.69 28.75
N ALA A 278 1.47 31.03 29.77
CA ALA A 278 0.09 31.45 29.61
C ALA A 278 0.04 32.74 28.76
N ALA A 279 -0.69 32.69 27.65
CA ALA A 279 -1.01 33.84 26.81
C ALA A 279 -2.30 34.51 27.31
N ALA A 280 -2.55 35.74 26.83
CA ALA A 280 -3.78 36.48 27.16
C ALA A 280 -5.04 35.89 26.48
N GLU A 281 -4.88 35.05 25.46
CA GLU A 281 -6.01 34.43 24.76
C GLU A 281 -6.64 33.30 25.60
N LYS A 282 -7.98 33.26 25.61
CA LYS A 282 -8.77 32.23 26.29
C LYS A 282 -9.85 31.66 25.38
N MET A 283 -10.24 30.42 25.64
CA MET A 283 -11.34 29.72 24.96
C MET A 283 -12.28 29.12 26.01
N GLY A 284 -13.36 29.82 26.33
CA GLY A 284 -14.18 29.49 27.51
C GLY A 284 -13.36 29.68 28.79
N ASP A 285 -13.40 28.68 29.68
CA ASP A 285 -12.64 28.68 30.94
C ASP A 285 -11.17 28.26 30.76
N MET A 286 -10.71 28.02 29.52
CA MET A 286 -9.37 27.54 29.21
C MET A 286 -8.43 28.68 28.82
N THR A 287 -7.19 28.61 29.31
CA THR A 287 -6.12 29.57 29.00
C THR A 287 -5.22 28.99 27.90
N LEU A 288 -4.85 29.79 26.90
CA LEU A 288 -3.85 29.39 25.91
C LEU A 288 -2.46 29.37 26.54
N TYR A 289 -1.70 28.30 26.32
CA TYR A 289 -0.30 28.16 26.67
C TYR A 289 0.53 28.08 25.39
N THR A 290 1.64 28.82 25.31
CA THR A 290 2.50 28.85 24.12
C THR A 290 3.99 28.99 24.44
N ALA A 291 4.84 28.44 23.58
CA ALA A 291 6.29 28.64 23.57
C ALA A 291 6.81 28.48 22.14
N GLU A 292 7.97 29.09 21.86
CA GLU A 292 8.79 28.77 20.69
C GLU A 292 10.03 28.00 21.14
N TYR A 293 10.48 27.04 20.33
CA TYR A 293 11.78 26.39 20.48
C TYR A 293 12.38 26.03 19.12
N ILE A 294 13.65 25.62 19.14
CA ILE A 294 14.34 24.99 18.03
C ILE A 294 14.49 23.51 18.38
N VAL A 295 14.23 22.61 17.45
CA VAL A 295 14.39 21.16 17.67
C VAL A 295 15.87 20.79 17.58
N PRO A 296 16.49 20.20 18.63
CA PRO A 296 17.85 19.68 18.57
C PRO A 296 18.03 18.62 17.48
N GLU A 297 19.25 18.51 16.91
CA GLU A 297 19.56 17.49 15.88
C GLU A 297 19.38 16.05 16.37
N ASP A 298 19.44 15.82 17.69
CA ASP A 298 19.34 14.50 18.33
C ASP A 298 17.95 14.16 18.90
N ALA A 299 16.96 15.05 18.80
CA ALA A 299 15.61 14.77 19.29
C ALA A 299 14.86 13.74 18.42
N LEU A 300 14.34 12.67 19.03
CA LEU A 300 13.67 11.55 18.34
C LEU A 300 12.18 11.38 18.69
N GLN A 301 11.76 11.88 19.85
CA GLN A 301 10.37 11.85 20.31
C GLN A 301 10.10 13.09 21.17
N GLY A 302 8.87 13.62 21.15
CA GLY A 302 8.47 14.64 22.13
C GLY A 302 7.00 14.61 22.52
N GLU A 303 6.75 15.08 23.73
CA GLU A 303 5.53 14.92 24.51
C GLU A 303 5.15 16.25 25.20
N LEU A 304 3.85 16.45 25.42
CA LEU A 304 3.33 17.59 26.16
C LEU A 304 3.16 17.15 27.61
N ILE A 305 3.84 17.79 28.54
CA ILE A 305 3.74 17.47 29.96
C ILE A 305 2.83 18.51 30.63
N VAL A 306 1.71 18.07 31.19
CA VAL A 306 0.75 18.92 31.93
C VAL A 306 0.58 18.38 33.34
N ASN A 307 0.92 19.20 34.34
CA ASN A 307 0.97 18.82 35.76
C ASN A 307 1.78 17.52 36.00
N GLY A 308 2.89 17.34 35.27
CA GLY A 308 3.73 16.15 35.38
C GLY A 308 3.22 14.89 34.67
N LYS A 309 2.05 14.91 34.03
CA LYS A 309 1.56 13.81 33.19
C LYS A 309 1.87 14.08 31.71
N ALA A 310 2.38 13.06 31.01
CA ALA A 310 2.70 13.13 29.59
C ALA A 310 1.48 12.88 28.69
N TYR A 311 1.47 13.57 27.55
CA TYR A 311 0.48 13.52 26.47
C TYR A 311 1.22 13.57 25.13
N ALA A 312 0.65 13.00 24.06
CA ALA A 312 1.27 13.09 22.74
C ALA A 312 1.20 14.54 22.24
N LEU A 313 2.28 15.08 21.63
CA LEU A 313 2.24 16.48 21.21
C LEU A 313 1.31 16.77 20.01
N ALA A 314 0.72 15.73 19.41
CA ALA A 314 -0.43 15.83 18.53
C ALA A 314 -1.66 16.51 19.19
N ASP A 315 -1.67 16.61 20.53
CA ASP A 315 -2.66 17.36 21.32
C ASP A 315 -2.32 18.86 21.46
N ALA A 316 -1.29 19.36 20.76
CA ALA A 316 -0.94 20.76 20.65
C ALA A 316 -0.94 21.24 19.19
N LEU A 317 -1.22 22.53 18.96
CA LEU A 317 -0.91 23.16 17.68
C LEU A 317 0.59 23.35 17.57
N LEU A 318 1.16 22.90 16.46
CA LEU A 318 2.54 23.14 16.06
C LEU A 318 2.59 23.92 14.75
N GLU A 319 3.19 25.11 14.81
CA GLU A 319 3.41 25.98 13.65
C GLU A 319 4.91 25.95 13.29
N ASP A 320 5.24 25.44 12.10
CA ASP A 320 6.61 25.41 11.54
C ASP A 320 7.00 26.82 11.10
N MET A 321 7.75 27.51 11.95
CA MET A 321 8.27 28.85 11.68
C MET A 321 9.49 28.83 10.73
N GLY A 322 9.93 27.64 10.31
CA GLY A 322 11.08 27.40 9.46
C GLY A 322 12.40 27.24 10.22
N GLY A 323 13.34 26.52 9.61
CA GLY A 323 14.77 26.71 9.86
C GLY A 323 15.28 27.99 9.18
N ALA A 324 16.58 28.28 9.34
CA ALA A 324 17.20 29.34 8.54
C ALA A 324 17.13 28.97 7.05
N ALA A 325 16.44 29.80 6.24
CA ALA A 325 16.11 29.45 4.85
C ALA A 325 17.36 29.14 4.02
N SER A 326 17.48 27.89 3.52
CA SER A 326 18.70 27.44 2.84
C SER A 326 18.55 27.12 1.34
N TRP A 327 17.33 27.08 0.79
CA TRP A 327 17.11 27.03 -0.66
C TRP A 327 17.23 28.43 -1.29
N ARG A 328 18.16 28.61 -2.25
CA ARG A 328 18.50 29.94 -2.83
C ARG A 328 17.59 30.35 -3.99
N ALA A 329 16.76 29.43 -4.49
CA ALA A 329 15.84 29.66 -5.60
C ALA A 329 14.82 30.77 -5.28
N LYS A 330 14.59 31.66 -6.25
CA LYS A 330 13.59 32.73 -6.17
C LYS A 330 12.43 32.41 -7.08
N TRP A 331 11.23 32.82 -6.67
CA TRP A 331 10.00 32.53 -7.39
C TRP A 331 9.92 33.43 -8.62
N ILE A 332 10.17 32.86 -9.81
CA ILE A 332 10.23 33.62 -11.07
C ILE A 332 9.10 33.29 -12.02
N TRP A 333 8.63 34.32 -12.75
CA TRP A 333 7.66 34.18 -13.84
C TRP A 333 7.86 35.25 -14.92
N HIS A 334 7.01 35.26 -15.95
CA HIS A 334 7.07 36.25 -17.02
C HIS A 334 6.70 37.67 -16.51
N PRO A 335 7.43 38.73 -16.90
CA PRO A 335 7.21 40.09 -16.38
C PRO A 335 5.84 40.70 -16.70
N SER A 336 5.11 40.16 -17.69
CA SER A 336 3.76 40.63 -18.07
C SER A 336 2.64 40.21 -17.10
N GLY A 337 2.95 39.54 -15.99
CA GLY A 337 1.94 38.99 -15.09
C GLY A 337 1.64 37.51 -15.31
N VAL A 338 1.21 36.89 -14.21
CA VAL A 338 0.61 35.54 -14.14
C VAL A 338 -0.81 35.60 -14.70
N LYS A 339 -1.22 34.56 -15.44
CA LYS A 339 -2.58 34.33 -15.92
C LYS A 339 -2.94 32.84 -15.79
N GLU A 340 -4.23 32.54 -15.64
CA GLU A 340 -4.75 31.17 -15.73
C GLU A 340 -4.49 30.56 -17.12
N ASN A 341 -4.25 29.25 -17.17
CA ASN A 341 -3.95 28.48 -18.38
C ASN A 341 -2.76 29.02 -19.19
N GLN A 342 -1.71 29.47 -18.49
CA GLN A 342 -0.53 30.12 -19.09
C GLN A 342 0.68 29.17 -19.07
N HIS A 343 1.21 28.89 -20.26
CA HIS A 343 2.56 28.33 -20.39
C HIS A 343 3.62 29.42 -20.20
N CYS A 344 4.73 29.08 -19.55
CA CYS A 344 5.93 29.90 -19.50
C CYS A 344 7.15 29.01 -19.67
N HIS A 345 7.99 29.33 -20.65
CA HIS A 345 9.22 28.59 -20.96
C HIS A 345 10.41 29.41 -20.47
N PHE A 346 11.32 28.80 -19.72
CA PHE A 346 12.48 29.43 -19.09
C PHE A 346 13.79 28.81 -19.56
N ARG A 347 14.81 29.64 -19.78
CA ARG A 347 16.13 29.20 -20.25
C ARG A 347 17.25 29.90 -19.48
N LYS A 348 18.26 29.14 -19.06
CA LYS A 348 19.46 29.60 -18.38
C LYS A 348 20.70 28.97 -19.01
N GLU A 349 21.69 29.79 -19.34
CA GLU A 349 23.02 29.32 -19.74
C GLU A 349 23.96 29.36 -18.54
N PHE A 350 24.91 28.42 -18.53
CA PHE A 350 26.04 28.36 -17.60
C PHE A 350 27.25 27.73 -18.30
N TYR A 351 28.41 27.72 -17.65
CA TYR A 351 29.66 27.20 -18.21
C TYR A 351 30.29 26.20 -17.23
N ILE A 352 30.93 25.16 -17.77
CA ILE A 352 31.70 24.15 -17.03
C ILE A 352 33.05 24.02 -17.74
N GLU A 353 34.16 24.19 -17.03
CA GLU A 353 35.50 24.13 -17.63
C GLU A 353 35.88 22.69 -18.01
N ASP A 354 35.74 21.74 -17.08
CA ASP A 354 35.74 20.31 -17.39
C ASP A 354 34.66 19.54 -16.58
N PRO A 355 33.71 18.84 -17.24
CA PRO A 355 32.73 18.00 -16.54
C PRO A 355 33.34 16.85 -15.73
N ALA A 356 34.58 16.45 -16.03
CA ALA A 356 35.29 15.42 -15.27
C ALA A 356 35.66 15.88 -13.84
N GLU A 357 35.90 17.18 -13.66
CA GLU A 357 36.27 17.79 -12.37
C GLU A 357 35.05 18.06 -11.47
N ILE A 358 33.84 18.04 -12.03
CA ILE A 358 32.60 18.16 -11.25
C ILE A 358 32.32 16.82 -10.56
N ASP A 359 32.36 16.80 -9.22
CA ASP A 359 32.05 15.62 -8.42
C ASP A 359 30.53 15.42 -8.27
N ILE A 360 29.78 16.50 -8.02
CA ILE A 360 28.33 16.50 -7.84
C ILE A 360 27.70 17.57 -8.72
N ALA A 361 26.60 17.23 -9.40
CA ALA A 361 25.75 18.19 -10.10
C ALA A 361 24.28 17.92 -9.77
N PHE A 362 23.86 18.25 -8.54
CA PHE A 362 22.53 17.91 -8.05
C PHE A 362 21.53 19.04 -8.28
N MET A 363 20.39 18.73 -8.89
CA MET A 363 19.35 19.69 -9.22
C MET A 363 18.07 19.46 -8.42
N GLN A 364 17.43 20.54 -7.99
CA GLN A 364 16.08 20.55 -7.42
C GLN A 364 15.19 21.61 -8.11
N ALA A 365 13.97 21.25 -8.50
CA ALA A 365 13.06 22.18 -9.19
C ALA A 365 11.56 21.89 -8.99
N THR A 366 10.75 22.93 -9.07
CA THR A 366 9.29 22.84 -9.17
C THR A 366 8.69 24.02 -9.95
N CYS A 367 7.48 23.87 -10.47
CA CYS A 367 6.71 24.91 -11.15
C CYS A 367 5.23 24.76 -10.80
N ASP A 368 4.47 25.85 -10.83
CA ASP A 368 3.01 25.80 -10.70
C ASP A 368 2.40 24.86 -11.76
N ASP A 369 1.34 24.15 -11.36
CA ASP A 369 0.59 23.03 -11.97
C ASP A 369 1.32 21.96 -12.83
N ALA A 370 2.31 22.29 -13.67
CA ALA A 370 3.20 21.30 -14.30
C ALA A 370 4.60 21.85 -14.66
N ILE A 371 5.58 20.95 -14.62
CA ILE A 371 6.98 21.20 -15.01
C ILE A 371 7.48 20.11 -15.97
N THR A 372 8.16 20.53 -17.04
CA THR A 372 9.14 19.70 -17.76
C THR A 372 10.50 20.39 -17.66
N LEU A 373 11.50 19.73 -17.07
CA LEU A 373 12.86 20.26 -16.96
C LEU A 373 13.83 19.38 -17.75
N GLU A 374 14.70 20.04 -18.52
CA GLU A 374 15.67 19.38 -19.40
C GLU A 374 17.02 20.13 -19.33
N VAL A 375 18.15 19.39 -19.33
CA VAL A 375 19.52 19.92 -19.34
C VAL A 375 20.21 19.43 -20.61
N ASN A 376 20.75 20.34 -21.42
CA ASN A 376 21.41 20.02 -22.69
C ASN A 376 20.60 19.05 -23.58
N ASN A 377 19.30 19.30 -23.73
CA ASN A 377 18.32 18.46 -24.45
C ASN A 377 18.04 17.06 -23.87
N ASN A 378 18.59 16.72 -22.70
CA ASN A 378 18.23 15.52 -21.94
C ASN A 378 17.16 15.84 -20.91
N ARG A 379 16.09 15.02 -20.85
CA ARG A 379 14.99 15.24 -19.91
C ARG A 379 15.33 14.75 -18.52
N ILE A 380 15.18 15.63 -17.54
CA ILE A 380 15.46 15.36 -16.13
C ILE A 380 14.14 15.09 -15.40
N PHE A 381 13.18 16.02 -15.50
CA PHE A 381 11.90 15.94 -14.80
C PHE A 381 10.72 16.16 -15.76
N ASN A 382 9.60 15.49 -15.50
CA ASN A 382 8.31 15.79 -16.11
C ASN A 382 7.18 15.40 -15.15
N TYR A 383 6.58 16.39 -14.49
CA TYR A 383 5.64 16.17 -13.38
C TYR A 383 4.55 17.26 -13.33
N ASN A 384 3.45 16.98 -12.64
CA ASN A 384 2.21 17.77 -12.66
C ASN A 384 1.67 18.13 -11.27
N ILE A 385 2.55 18.30 -10.28
CA ILE A 385 2.21 18.73 -8.91
C ILE A 385 3.30 19.67 -8.39
N TRP A 386 2.96 20.92 -8.09
CA TRP A 386 3.91 21.95 -7.66
C TRP A 386 4.43 21.76 -6.22
N SER A 387 3.64 21.13 -5.36
CA SER A 387 3.96 20.96 -3.93
C SER A 387 5.01 19.88 -3.65
N ASN A 388 5.40 19.09 -4.66
CA ASN A 388 6.44 18.07 -4.55
C ASN A 388 7.55 18.33 -5.58
N PRO A 389 8.60 19.11 -5.23
CA PRO A 389 9.73 19.32 -6.10
C PRO A 389 10.37 18.01 -6.54
N GLN A 390 11.02 18.09 -7.69
CA GLN A 390 11.73 16.97 -8.29
C GLN A 390 13.22 17.19 -8.09
N PHE A 391 13.94 16.11 -7.78
CA PHE A 391 15.35 16.11 -7.42
C PHE A 391 16.11 15.09 -8.26
N GLY A 392 17.36 15.37 -8.62
CA GLY A 392 18.19 14.40 -9.34
C GLY A 392 19.57 14.92 -9.72
N ASP A 393 20.52 13.99 -9.86
CA ASP A 393 21.83 14.25 -10.42
C ASP A 393 21.74 14.50 -11.94
N VAL A 394 22.33 15.59 -12.40
CA VAL A 394 22.42 15.98 -13.82
C VAL A 394 23.85 15.89 -14.38
N ARG A 395 24.83 15.40 -13.60
CA ARG A 395 26.26 15.32 -13.96
C ARG A 395 26.48 14.68 -15.31
N LYS A 396 25.82 13.55 -15.58
CA LYS A 396 25.94 12.80 -16.85
C LYS A 396 25.42 13.53 -18.09
N TYR A 397 24.74 14.66 -17.91
CA TYR A 397 24.25 15.50 -19.00
C TYR A 397 25.08 16.78 -19.19
N LEU A 398 26.06 17.05 -18.31
CA LEU A 398 26.95 18.20 -18.45
C LEU A 398 27.90 18.02 -19.63
N LEU A 399 28.20 19.13 -20.30
CA LEU A 399 29.08 19.22 -21.45
C LEU A 399 30.26 20.13 -21.15
N LYS A 400 31.41 19.88 -21.78
CA LYS A 400 32.56 20.79 -21.68
C LYS A 400 32.21 22.13 -22.35
N GLY A 401 32.42 23.22 -21.63
CA GLY A 401 32.07 24.57 -22.04
C GLY A 401 30.62 24.95 -21.72
N LYS A 402 29.89 25.46 -22.73
CA LYS A 402 28.54 26.02 -22.53
C LYS A 402 27.50 24.91 -22.28
N ASN A 403 26.71 25.11 -21.24
CA ASN A 403 25.58 24.27 -20.85
C ASN A 403 24.28 25.09 -20.81
N VAL A 404 23.13 24.42 -20.93
CA VAL A 404 21.80 25.04 -20.85
C VAL A 404 20.83 24.25 -19.98
N ILE A 405 20.12 24.95 -19.10
CA ILE A 405 18.92 24.47 -18.40
C ILE A 405 17.69 25.05 -19.09
N THR A 406 16.72 24.20 -19.38
CA THR A 406 15.43 24.57 -19.99
C THR A 406 14.27 24.03 -19.17
N VAL A 407 13.31 24.90 -18.83
CA VAL A 407 12.12 24.54 -18.03
C VAL A 407 10.86 24.98 -18.78
N SER A 408 9.92 24.08 -18.98
CA SER A 408 8.58 24.39 -19.49
C SER A 408 7.58 24.28 -18.35
N GLY A 409 7.09 25.43 -17.86
CA GLY A 409 6.05 25.53 -16.86
C GLY A 409 4.66 25.69 -17.47
N TYR A 410 3.63 25.22 -16.77
CA TYR A 410 2.23 25.47 -17.10
C TYR A 410 1.43 25.79 -15.84
N ASN A 411 0.95 27.02 -15.71
CA ASN A 411 0.00 27.41 -14.68
C ASN A 411 -1.44 27.21 -15.18
N GLY A 412 -2.22 26.35 -14.52
CA GLY A 412 -3.66 26.17 -14.75
C GLY A 412 -4.54 27.03 -13.83
N GLY A 413 -3.99 27.62 -12.77
CA GLY A 413 -4.69 28.39 -11.74
C GLY A 413 -4.27 29.87 -11.62
N SER A 414 -4.49 30.45 -10.44
CA SER A 414 -4.38 31.90 -10.19
C SER A 414 -2.96 32.39 -9.83
N PHE A 415 -2.03 31.48 -9.55
CA PHE A 415 -0.66 31.77 -9.14
C PHE A 415 0.29 31.06 -10.10
N GLY A 416 1.42 31.68 -10.47
CA GLY A 416 2.34 31.10 -11.45
C GLY A 416 3.77 31.48 -11.11
N GLY A 417 4.60 30.48 -10.90
CA GLY A 417 6.00 30.64 -10.56
C GLY A 417 6.80 29.36 -10.77
N MET A 418 8.11 29.52 -10.86
CA MET A 418 9.07 28.44 -10.99
C MET A 418 10.21 28.64 -9.98
N LEU A 419 10.63 27.55 -9.35
CA LEU A 419 11.82 27.44 -8.51
C LEU A 419 12.75 26.39 -9.14
N CYS A 420 14.03 26.72 -9.26
CA CYS A 420 15.05 25.79 -9.74
C CYS A 420 16.38 26.11 -9.06
N GLU A 421 17.16 25.11 -8.68
CA GLU A 421 18.52 25.24 -8.19
C GLU A 421 19.35 24.03 -8.64
N LEU A 422 20.56 24.28 -9.12
CA LEU A 422 21.60 23.30 -9.40
C LEU A 422 22.80 23.62 -8.50
N LYS A 423 23.16 22.67 -7.63
CA LYS A 423 24.41 22.69 -6.86
C LYS A 423 25.46 21.90 -7.64
N LEU A 424 26.58 22.56 -7.92
CA LEU A 424 27.80 21.95 -8.44
C LEU A 424 28.80 21.89 -7.28
N ILE A 425 29.48 20.76 -7.12
CA ILE A 425 30.68 20.64 -6.28
C ILE A 425 31.78 20.07 -7.18
N ASP A 426 32.95 20.69 -7.19
CA ASP A 426 34.14 20.17 -7.87
C ASP A 426 34.96 19.23 -6.96
N ASN A 427 35.97 18.60 -7.54
CA ASN A 427 36.93 17.73 -6.85
C ASN A 427 37.71 18.43 -5.72
N GLU A 428 37.88 19.75 -5.78
CA GLU A 428 38.45 20.58 -4.71
C GLU A 428 37.44 20.96 -3.60
N GLN A 429 36.19 20.47 -3.69
CA GLN A 429 35.07 20.76 -2.79
C GLN A 429 34.52 22.19 -2.88
N ASN A 430 34.91 22.99 -3.88
CA ASN A 430 34.30 24.29 -4.11
C ASN A 430 32.85 24.11 -4.57
N THR A 431 31.92 24.83 -3.95
CA THR A 431 30.50 24.72 -4.29
C THR A 431 30.00 25.93 -5.09
N THR A 432 29.47 25.67 -6.29
CA THR A 432 28.82 26.69 -7.15
C THR A 432 27.31 26.44 -7.22
N TYR A 433 26.51 27.50 -7.14
CA TYR A 433 25.03 27.41 -7.23
C TYR A 433 24.49 28.17 -8.44
N ILE A 434 23.61 27.51 -9.20
CA ILE A 434 22.84 28.11 -10.31
C ILE A 434 21.36 28.00 -9.97
N TYR A 435 20.73 29.09 -9.56
CA TYR A 435 19.34 29.11 -9.08
C TYR A 435 18.44 30.07 -9.86
N SER A 436 17.12 29.90 -9.74
CA SER A 436 16.10 30.72 -10.39
C SER A 436 16.12 32.16 -9.84
N ASP A 437 16.35 33.13 -10.72
CA ASP A 437 16.37 34.56 -10.39
C ASP A 437 16.15 35.43 -11.65
N ALA A 438 16.34 36.75 -11.53
CA ALA A 438 16.15 37.71 -12.63
C ALA A 438 17.19 37.58 -13.77
N SER A 439 18.18 36.69 -13.67
CA SER A 439 19.12 36.38 -14.75
C SER A 439 18.59 35.34 -15.75
N TRP A 440 17.50 34.65 -15.41
CA TRP A 440 16.86 33.68 -16.30
C TRP A 440 16.09 34.40 -17.42
N LEU A 441 16.11 33.79 -18.61
CA LEU A 441 15.26 34.22 -19.71
C LEU A 441 13.94 33.45 -19.68
N CYS A 442 12.84 34.09 -20.08
CA CYS A 442 11.53 33.48 -20.20
C CYS A 442 10.73 33.99 -21.42
N ARG A 443 9.70 33.24 -21.82
CA ARG A 443 8.68 33.64 -22.82
C ARG A 443 7.39 32.85 -22.65
N LEU A 444 6.27 33.36 -23.18
CA LEU A 444 4.94 32.73 -23.10
C LEU A 444 4.55 31.87 -24.31
N THR A 445 5.27 32.04 -25.42
CA THR A 445 5.02 31.37 -26.71
C THR A 445 5.95 30.15 -26.87
N TRP A 446 5.44 29.05 -27.43
CA TRP A 446 6.23 27.83 -27.63
C TRP A 446 7.44 28.09 -28.53
N PRO A 447 8.68 27.82 -28.08
CA PRO A 447 9.89 28.13 -28.82
C PRO A 447 10.31 27.08 -29.87
N GLY A 448 9.46 26.09 -30.18
CA GLY A 448 9.82 24.92 -30.99
C GLY A 448 10.60 23.87 -30.20
N ASP A 449 11.18 22.88 -30.87
CA ASP A 449 11.96 21.82 -30.21
C ASP A 449 13.44 22.19 -30.01
N ASN A 450 13.99 23.08 -30.84
CA ASN A 450 15.44 23.35 -30.90
C ASN A 450 15.99 24.22 -29.75
N TRP A 451 15.15 24.87 -28.95
CA TRP A 451 15.57 25.78 -27.85
C TRP A 451 16.35 25.10 -26.71
N ARG A 452 16.18 23.79 -26.59
CA ARG A 452 16.83 22.88 -25.65
C ARG A 452 18.31 22.65 -25.97
N ARG A 453 18.74 22.99 -27.20
CA ARG A 453 20.12 22.89 -27.63
C ARG A 453 20.96 23.99 -26.97
N VAL A 454 22.22 23.66 -26.67
CA VAL A 454 23.23 24.63 -26.19
C VAL A 454 23.32 25.84 -27.13
N ASN A 455 23.38 25.57 -28.44
CA ASN A 455 23.39 26.57 -29.50
C ASN A 455 22.11 26.40 -30.35
N PRO A 456 21.00 27.08 -29.99
CA PRO A 456 19.78 27.04 -30.77
C PRO A 456 19.87 28.00 -31.99
N PRO A 457 19.11 27.74 -33.07
CA PRO A 457 19.00 28.65 -34.22
C PRO A 457 18.56 30.08 -33.85
N GLU A 458 18.90 31.08 -34.69
CA GLU A 458 18.60 32.50 -34.42
C GLU A 458 17.11 32.81 -34.30
N GLU A 459 16.25 32.13 -35.07
CA GLU A 459 14.80 32.26 -34.95
C GLU A 459 14.28 31.84 -33.57
N THR A 460 14.96 30.89 -32.92
CA THR A 460 14.64 30.42 -31.56
C THR A 460 15.08 31.41 -30.48
N LYS A 461 15.98 32.36 -30.80
CA LYS A 461 16.46 33.41 -29.86
C LYS A 461 15.56 34.65 -29.79
N LYS A 462 14.51 34.72 -30.61
CA LYS A 462 13.50 35.80 -30.57
C LYS A 462 12.56 35.65 -29.35
N GLU A 463 11.91 36.75 -28.96
CA GLU A 463 10.87 36.83 -27.91
C GLU A 463 11.29 36.47 -26.47
N TRP A 464 12.57 36.20 -26.18
CA TRP A 464 13.05 35.99 -24.82
C TRP A 464 13.20 37.30 -24.05
N VAL A 465 12.62 37.37 -22.85
CA VAL A 465 12.77 38.50 -21.90
C VAL A 465 13.32 38.01 -20.57
N LYS A 466 13.93 38.89 -19.76
CA LYS A 466 14.33 38.52 -18.39
C LYS A 466 13.11 38.17 -17.55
N ALA A 467 13.19 37.09 -16.78
CA ALA A 467 12.16 36.71 -15.84
C ALA A 467 12.05 37.72 -14.70
N LYS A 468 10.84 37.95 -14.22
CA LYS A 468 10.59 38.77 -13.03
C LYS A 468 10.62 37.87 -11.80
N VAL A 469 11.43 38.25 -10.80
CA VAL A 469 11.32 37.72 -9.43
C VAL A 469 10.07 38.33 -8.81
N TYR A 470 9.19 37.47 -8.31
CA TYR A 470 7.96 37.86 -7.62
C TYR A 470 8.10 37.76 -6.09
N TYR A 471 8.76 36.70 -5.60
CA TYR A 471 8.95 36.42 -4.17
C TYR A 471 10.26 35.68 -3.92
N GLN A 472 10.80 35.73 -2.70
CA GLN A 472 11.73 34.70 -2.23
C GLN A 472 10.98 33.36 -2.02
N TYR A 473 11.73 32.26 -1.90
CA TYR A 473 11.19 30.91 -1.69
C TYR A 473 10.12 30.84 -0.59
N THR A 474 10.37 31.42 0.58
CA THR A 474 9.47 31.40 1.75
C THR A 474 8.37 32.48 1.73
N GLU A 475 8.47 33.46 0.83
CA GLU A 475 7.57 34.63 0.77
C GLU A 475 6.44 34.49 -0.27
N GLY A 476 6.49 33.44 -1.09
CA GLY A 476 5.54 33.23 -2.18
C GLY A 476 4.22 32.57 -1.76
N PRO A 477 3.24 32.45 -2.69
CA PRO A 477 1.92 31.83 -2.41
C PRO A 477 2.00 30.36 -1.96
N TRP A 478 3.15 29.71 -2.15
CA TRP A 478 3.41 28.35 -1.69
C TRP A 478 3.97 28.27 -0.26
N GLY A 479 4.49 29.36 0.31
CA GLY A 479 5.09 29.41 1.64
C GLY A 479 6.09 28.27 1.93
N ASN A 480 6.11 27.77 3.17
CA ASN A 480 6.91 26.61 3.58
C ASN A 480 6.33 25.25 3.11
N MET A 481 5.26 25.22 2.30
CA MET A 481 4.58 23.96 1.92
C MET A 481 5.34 23.11 0.90
N VAL A 482 6.37 23.68 0.27
CA VAL A 482 7.18 23.01 -0.75
C VAL A 482 8.32 22.29 -0.02
N ARG A 483 8.39 20.95 -0.10
CA ARG A 483 9.49 20.20 0.51
C ARG A 483 10.78 20.42 -0.29
N TYR A 484 11.87 20.81 0.36
CA TYR A 484 13.19 20.97 -0.26
C TYR A 484 14.22 20.05 0.42
N ARG A 485 15.28 19.65 -0.28
CA ARG A 485 16.31 18.75 0.28
C ARG A 485 17.41 19.59 0.93
N GLU A 486 17.47 19.60 2.27
CA GLU A 486 18.44 20.37 3.06
C GLU A 486 19.87 19.84 2.91
N LYS A 487 20.08 18.54 3.18
CA LYS A 487 21.32 17.84 2.86
C LYS A 487 21.27 17.31 1.43
N MET A 488 21.74 18.11 0.48
CA MET A 488 22.19 17.59 -0.82
C MET A 488 23.41 16.66 -0.62
N PRO A 489 23.67 15.71 -1.53
CA PRO A 489 24.82 14.81 -1.42
C PRO A 489 26.13 15.55 -1.08
N GLU A 490 26.89 14.96 -0.18
CA GLU A 490 28.30 15.29 0.07
C GLU A 490 29.17 14.54 -0.92
N ALA A 491 30.34 15.08 -1.30
CA ALA A 491 31.21 14.43 -2.26
C ALA A 491 31.58 13.04 -1.74
N ALA A 492 31.22 12.02 -2.53
CA ALA A 492 31.57 10.65 -2.20
C ALA A 492 33.09 10.51 -2.17
N ASN A 493 33.58 9.70 -1.24
CA ASN A 493 35.00 9.43 -1.06
C ASN A 493 35.46 8.41 -2.14
N ARG A 494 35.29 8.79 -3.41
CA ARG A 494 35.36 7.91 -4.59
C ARG A 494 36.77 7.37 -4.75
N GLN A 495 36.87 6.05 -4.79
CA GLN A 495 38.12 5.37 -5.11
C GLN A 495 38.10 4.94 -6.58
N SER A 496 39.23 5.09 -7.27
CA SER A 496 39.38 4.55 -8.62
C SER A 496 39.21 3.03 -8.62
N VAL A 497 38.23 2.52 -9.36
CA VAL A 497 37.99 1.07 -9.43
C VAL A 497 39.14 0.35 -10.13
N ASP A 498 39.79 -0.57 -9.40
CA ASP A 498 40.74 -1.51 -9.98
C ASP A 498 40.01 -2.57 -10.81
N LYS A 499 39.71 -2.22 -12.07
CA LYS A 499 39.08 -3.14 -13.03
C LYS A 499 39.92 -4.42 -13.26
N ALA A 500 41.25 -4.37 -13.08
CA ALA A 500 42.12 -5.53 -13.27
C ALA A 500 42.00 -6.51 -12.09
N PHE A 501 41.90 -6.02 -10.85
CA PHE A 501 41.57 -6.84 -9.69
C PHE A 501 40.26 -7.61 -9.92
N TYR A 502 39.15 -6.94 -10.20
CA TYR A 502 37.87 -7.64 -10.39
C TYR A 502 37.89 -8.62 -11.56
N ALA A 503 38.55 -8.29 -12.67
CA ALA A 503 38.69 -9.18 -13.83
C ALA A 503 39.55 -10.43 -13.54
N SER A 504 40.44 -10.38 -12.54
CA SER A 504 41.23 -11.54 -12.08
C SER A 504 40.45 -12.48 -11.16
N GLN A 505 39.36 -12.00 -10.53
CA GLN A 505 38.57 -12.75 -9.58
C GLN A 505 37.49 -13.60 -10.28
N LYS A 506 37.21 -14.78 -9.73
CA LYS A 506 35.99 -15.53 -10.02
C LYS A 506 35.10 -15.55 -8.79
N THR A 507 33.80 -15.42 -8.99
CA THR A 507 32.81 -15.46 -7.91
C THR A 507 31.88 -16.66 -8.09
N VAL A 508 31.93 -17.56 -7.11
CA VAL A 508 31.08 -18.74 -6.96
C VAL A 508 30.14 -18.50 -5.79
N ALA A 509 28.85 -18.37 -6.06
CA ALA A 509 27.79 -18.19 -5.09
C ALA A 509 26.82 -19.38 -5.13
N LYS A 510 26.54 -19.97 -3.97
CA LYS A 510 25.69 -21.16 -3.84
C LYS A 510 24.94 -21.14 -2.51
N MET A 511 23.97 -22.04 -2.36
CA MET A 511 23.33 -22.31 -1.08
C MET A 511 24.15 -23.32 -0.28
N ASN A 512 24.38 -23.00 0.99
CA ASN A 512 24.99 -23.86 2.00
C ASN A 512 23.91 -24.46 2.91
N TYR A 513 24.06 -25.74 3.24
CA TYR A 513 23.08 -26.56 3.97
C TYR A 513 23.69 -27.30 5.17
N ASP A 514 24.85 -26.86 5.67
CA ASP A 514 25.52 -27.51 6.82
C ASP A 514 24.74 -27.33 8.13
N LEU A 515 23.84 -26.34 8.16
CA LEU A 515 22.86 -26.10 9.22
C LEU A 515 21.45 -26.44 8.73
N LYS A 516 20.48 -26.56 9.65
CA LYS A 516 19.07 -26.92 9.38
C LYS A 516 18.26 -25.81 8.69
N HIS A 517 18.93 -24.86 8.06
CA HIS A 517 18.35 -23.75 7.30
C HIS A 517 19.31 -23.36 6.16
N PRO A 518 18.79 -22.90 5.02
CA PRO A 518 19.61 -22.47 3.90
C PRO A 518 20.38 -21.19 4.26
N ARG A 519 21.61 -21.09 3.76
CA ARG A 519 22.47 -19.90 3.89
C ARG A 519 23.11 -19.58 2.55
N MET A 520 23.39 -18.31 2.27
CA MET A 520 24.17 -17.93 1.10
C MET A 520 25.67 -18.08 1.41
N GLU A 521 26.39 -18.75 0.53
CA GLU A 521 27.85 -18.88 0.58
C GLU A 521 28.44 -18.28 -0.69
N VAL A 522 29.43 -17.40 -0.55
CA VAL A 522 30.15 -16.74 -1.65
C VAL A 522 31.64 -17.02 -1.47
N ASN A 523 32.27 -17.66 -2.46
CA ASN A 523 33.71 -18.00 -2.46
C ASN A 523 34.19 -18.82 -1.23
N GLY A 524 33.30 -19.56 -0.58
CA GLY A 524 33.61 -20.35 0.64
C GLY A 524 33.17 -19.68 1.95
N GLU A 525 32.77 -18.41 1.91
CA GLU A 525 32.38 -17.64 3.09
C GLU A 525 30.86 -17.49 3.19
N ILE A 526 30.30 -17.68 4.38
CA ILE A 526 28.89 -17.43 4.66
C ILE A 526 28.67 -15.92 4.73
N VAL A 527 27.84 -15.38 3.85
CA VAL A 527 27.45 -13.95 3.88
C VAL A 527 26.22 -13.75 4.74
N THR A 528 26.26 -12.71 5.60
CA THR A 528 25.10 -12.26 6.36
C THR A 528 23.94 -11.97 5.41
N PRO A 529 22.76 -12.61 5.56
CA PRO A 529 21.68 -12.53 4.59
C PRO A 529 20.84 -11.25 4.78
N MET A 530 21.51 -10.11 4.84
CA MET A 530 20.91 -8.79 4.98
C MET A 530 21.42 -7.90 3.84
N LEU A 531 20.51 -7.42 3.00
CA LEU A 531 20.85 -6.68 1.78
C LEU A 531 20.27 -5.26 1.83
N TYR A 532 20.82 -4.37 1.00
CA TYR A 532 20.18 -3.10 0.72
C TYR A 532 19.58 -3.09 -0.69
N GLY A 533 18.30 -2.72 -0.80
CA GLY A 533 17.65 -2.51 -2.08
C GLY A 533 17.88 -1.10 -2.57
N VAL A 534 18.77 -0.90 -3.55
CA VAL A 534 19.08 0.45 -4.05
C VAL A 534 17.89 1.02 -4.84
N CYS A 535 17.80 2.35 -4.84
CA CYS A 535 16.72 3.11 -5.44
C CYS A 535 16.37 2.66 -6.88
N TRP A 536 15.10 2.29 -7.10
CA TRP A 536 14.64 1.84 -8.41
C TRP A 536 14.50 3.00 -9.41
N ARG A 537 14.15 4.21 -8.95
CA ARG A 537 13.92 5.40 -9.80
C ARG A 537 14.50 6.67 -9.22
N GLY A 538 15.34 7.34 -9.99
CA GLY A 538 15.95 8.62 -9.63
C GLY A 538 17.46 8.47 -9.42
N ASP A 539 18.02 9.37 -8.62
CA ASP A 539 19.42 9.32 -8.24
C ASP A 539 19.69 8.11 -7.32
N ARG A 540 20.73 7.34 -7.66
CA ARG A 540 21.19 6.16 -6.90
C ARG A 540 22.41 6.48 -6.04
N THR A 541 23.13 7.56 -6.35
CA THR A 541 24.36 7.96 -5.64
C THR A 541 24.08 8.35 -4.20
N SER A 542 22.93 9.00 -3.94
CA SER A 542 22.70 9.66 -2.65
C SER A 542 22.69 8.73 -1.43
N GLY A 543 22.42 7.44 -1.61
CA GLY A 543 22.52 6.44 -0.53
C GLY A 543 23.93 5.87 -0.30
N TYR A 544 24.81 5.84 -1.30
CA TYR A 544 26.05 5.02 -1.23
C TYR A 544 27.00 5.42 -0.10
N ASN A 545 27.14 6.72 0.21
CA ASN A 545 27.96 7.20 1.32
C ASN A 545 27.46 6.70 2.69
N TYR A 546 26.15 6.71 2.92
CA TYR A 546 25.56 6.18 4.16
C TYR A 546 25.62 4.64 4.22
N LEU A 547 25.51 3.97 3.07
CA LEU A 547 25.58 2.52 2.97
C LEU A 547 26.95 1.95 3.33
N GLN A 548 28.03 2.66 2.96
CA GLN A 548 29.37 2.33 3.40
C GLN A 548 29.49 2.39 4.94
N LYS A 549 28.91 3.42 5.58
CA LYS A 549 28.91 3.58 7.06
C LYS A 549 28.18 2.44 7.78
N SER A 550 27.07 1.94 7.23
CA SER A 550 26.35 0.78 7.79
C SER A 550 27.06 -0.55 7.63
N GLY A 551 28.00 -0.68 6.68
CA GLY A 551 28.73 -1.92 6.44
C GLY A 551 27.97 -2.99 5.64
N PHE A 552 26.91 -2.63 4.90
CA PHE A 552 26.24 -3.56 4.00
C PHE A 552 27.23 -4.12 2.95
N LYS A 553 27.12 -5.43 2.67
CA LYS A 553 27.92 -6.12 1.65
C LYS A 553 27.09 -6.70 0.50
N LEU A 554 25.78 -6.82 0.67
CA LEU A 554 24.87 -7.36 -0.34
C LEU A 554 23.92 -6.27 -0.83
N PHE A 555 23.78 -6.12 -2.14
CA PHE A 555 22.99 -5.06 -2.76
C PHE A 555 22.13 -5.63 -3.89
N ARG A 556 20.83 -5.30 -3.90
CA ARG A 556 19.96 -5.53 -5.06
C ARG A 556 20.12 -4.33 -6.00
N MET A 557 20.49 -4.58 -7.26
CA MET A 557 20.77 -3.56 -8.27
C MET A 557 19.84 -3.71 -9.48
N PRO A 558 18.95 -2.74 -9.78
CA PRO A 558 18.03 -2.82 -10.91
C PRO A 558 18.62 -2.28 -12.21
N TRP A 559 18.49 -3.09 -13.27
CA TRP A 559 18.80 -2.74 -14.67
C TRP A 559 17.54 -2.82 -15.55
N GLU A 560 17.24 -1.73 -16.26
CA GLU A 560 16.07 -1.61 -17.14
C GLU A 560 16.30 -2.25 -18.52
N PHE A 561 16.83 -3.48 -18.52
CA PHE A 561 17.25 -4.26 -19.68
C PHE A 561 16.28 -4.16 -20.88
N SER A 562 15.01 -4.50 -20.67
CA SER A 562 14.03 -4.55 -21.76
C SER A 562 13.77 -3.20 -22.43
N PHE A 563 13.78 -2.09 -21.70
CA PHE A 563 13.39 -0.79 -22.25
C PHE A 563 14.58 0.05 -22.72
N GLU A 564 15.74 -0.12 -22.09
CA GLU A 564 16.92 0.71 -22.33
C GLU A 564 18.00 -0.02 -23.12
N ALA A 565 18.13 -1.34 -22.97
CA ALA A 565 19.23 -2.13 -23.55
C ALA A 565 18.84 -2.98 -24.77
N TRP A 566 17.69 -3.65 -24.77
CA TRP A 566 17.32 -4.62 -25.81
C TRP A 566 16.77 -3.97 -27.10
N ARG A 567 17.52 -4.09 -28.20
CA ARG A 567 17.20 -3.53 -29.52
C ARG A 567 16.50 -4.56 -30.44
N GLU A 568 15.76 -4.05 -31.44
CA GLU A 568 14.96 -4.86 -32.38
C GLU A 568 15.77 -5.80 -33.27
N ASP A 569 17.02 -5.43 -33.59
CA ASP A 569 17.99 -6.26 -34.31
C ASP A 569 18.60 -7.38 -33.43
N GLY A 570 18.16 -7.48 -32.17
CA GLY A 570 18.69 -8.43 -31.18
C GLY A 570 20.03 -8.01 -30.57
N SER A 571 20.53 -6.80 -30.84
CA SER A 571 21.67 -6.24 -30.11
C SER A 571 21.26 -5.80 -28.68
N VAL A 572 22.26 -5.65 -27.83
CA VAL A 572 22.10 -5.25 -26.42
C VAL A 572 23.08 -4.12 -26.13
N ASP A 573 22.58 -3.02 -25.59
CA ASP A 573 23.36 -1.87 -25.15
C ASP A 573 23.71 -1.99 -23.66
N TYR A 574 25.00 -2.20 -23.37
CA TYR A 574 25.51 -2.41 -22.01
C TYR A 574 26.02 -1.12 -21.34
N SER A 575 25.98 0.03 -22.03
CA SER A 575 26.64 1.26 -21.58
C SER A 575 26.17 1.74 -20.20
N GLU A 576 24.86 1.80 -19.97
CA GLU A 576 24.29 2.19 -18.67
C GLU A 576 24.59 1.14 -17.57
N LEU A 577 24.65 -0.16 -17.91
CA LEU A 577 25.02 -1.21 -16.94
C LEU A 577 26.48 -1.07 -16.50
N GLU A 578 27.42 -0.90 -17.43
CA GLU A 578 28.83 -0.66 -17.05
C GLU A 578 28.97 0.63 -16.25
N ARG A 579 28.22 1.69 -16.60
CA ARG A 579 28.20 2.95 -15.85
C ARG A 579 27.75 2.73 -14.39
N ILE A 580 26.63 2.05 -14.20
CA ILE A 580 26.09 1.72 -12.86
C ILE A 580 27.06 0.84 -12.06
N MET A 581 27.64 -0.19 -12.68
CA MET A 581 28.59 -1.08 -11.99
C MET A 581 29.91 -0.37 -11.66
N THR A 582 30.37 0.56 -12.50
CA THR A 582 31.53 1.42 -12.19
C THR A 582 31.21 2.31 -10.99
N GLU A 583 30.14 3.12 -11.08
CA GLU A 583 29.69 4.02 -10.01
C GLU A 583 29.49 3.28 -8.68
N PHE A 584 28.84 2.13 -8.68
CA PHE A 584 28.64 1.33 -7.47
C PHE A 584 29.97 0.88 -6.84
N LEU A 585 30.91 0.34 -7.64
CA LEU A 585 32.17 -0.19 -7.13
C LEU A 585 33.20 0.91 -6.79
N GLU A 586 33.06 2.13 -7.31
CA GLU A 586 33.82 3.32 -6.87
C GLU A 586 33.45 3.76 -5.44
N ASN A 587 32.22 3.44 -5.00
CA ASN A 587 31.68 3.80 -3.69
C ASN A 587 31.67 2.62 -2.69
N VAL A 588 31.50 1.38 -3.17
CA VAL A 588 31.43 0.16 -2.35
C VAL A 588 32.35 -0.94 -2.92
N PRO A 589 33.69 -0.83 -2.74
CA PRO A 589 34.66 -1.72 -3.41
C PRO A 589 34.68 -3.19 -2.97
N ASP A 590 33.89 -3.58 -1.95
CA ASP A 590 33.69 -4.98 -1.57
C ASP A 590 32.23 -5.44 -1.68
N GLY A 591 31.37 -4.59 -2.26
CA GLY A 591 29.95 -4.85 -2.46
C GLY A 591 29.68 -5.99 -3.45
N LYS A 592 28.72 -6.84 -3.10
CA LYS A 592 28.20 -7.93 -3.92
C LYS A 592 26.80 -7.63 -4.43
N VAL A 593 26.55 -7.96 -5.69
CA VAL A 593 25.37 -7.53 -6.42
C VAL A 593 24.45 -8.72 -6.76
N VAL A 594 23.18 -8.58 -6.38
CA VAL A 594 22.05 -9.29 -6.99
C VAL A 594 21.60 -8.42 -8.16
N LEU A 595 21.92 -8.82 -9.40
CA LEU A 595 21.55 -8.06 -10.59
C LEU A 595 20.11 -8.41 -10.99
N GLU A 596 19.21 -7.46 -10.74
CA GLU A 596 17.83 -7.53 -11.18
C GLU A 596 17.67 -6.94 -12.58
N PHE A 597 16.94 -7.64 -13.45
CA PHE A 597 16.67 -7.16 -14.81
C PHE A 597 15.21 -7.36 -15.21
N ARG A 598 14.64 -6.36 -15.89
CA ARG A 598 13.26 -6.41 -16.40
C ARG A 598 13.15 -7.15 -17.74
N LEU A 599 12.14 -8.01 -17.86
CA LEU A 599 11.82 -8.83 -19.03
C LEU A 599 10.47 -8.49 -19.71
N SER A 600 9.81 -7.39 -19.31
CA SER A 600 8.61 -6.89 -19.98
C SER A 600 8.88 -6.61 -21.46
N PRO A 601 7.98 -6.95 -22.41
CA PRO A 601 8.29 -6.81 -23.84
C PRO A 601 8.57 -5.34 -24.21
N PRO A 602 9.67 -5.02 -24.92
CA PRO A 602 9.93 -3.67 -25.41
C PRO A 602 8.84 -3.17 -26.38
N PRO A 603 8.71 -1.85 -26.60
CA PRO A 603 7.72 -1.29 -27.51
C PRO A 603 7.79 -1.84 -28.94
N TRP A 604 8.98 -2.13 -29.47
CA TRP A 604 9.14 -2.76 -30.79
C TRP A 604 8.58 -4.19 -30.82
N TRP A 605 8.80 -4.97 -29.76
CA TRP A 605 8.30 -6.35 -29.65
C TRP A 605 6.77 -6.38 -29.56
N GLN A 606 6.19 -5.44 -28.80
CA GLN A 606 4.73 -5.25 -28.71
C GLN A 606 4.09 -4.92 -30.06
N LEU A 607 4.77 -4.17 -30.93
CA LEU A 607 4.30 -3.83 -32.28
C LEU A 607 4.48 -4.99 -33.27
N LYS A 608 5.55 -5.77 -33.12
CA LYS A 608 5.89 -6.91 -33.99
C LYS A 608 5.03 -8.14 -33.73
N TYR A 609 4.66 -8.40 -32.47
CA TYR A 609 3.93 -9.59 -32.03
C TYR A 609 2.66 -9.26 -31.22
N PRO A 610 1.70 -8.49 -31.78
CA PRO A 610 0.51 -8.02 -31.04
C PRO A 610 -0.46 -9.14 -30.64
N ASP A 611 -0.38 -10.29 -31.29
CA ASP A 611 -1.11 -11.54 -31.03
C ASP A 611 -0.55 -12.33 -29.83
N GLN A 612 0.72 -12.10 -29.49
CA GLN A 612 1.43 -12.76 -28.38
C GLN A 612 1.27 -12.04 -27.02
N LEU A 613 0.61 -10.87 -27.03
CA LEU A 613 0.35 -10.06 -25.84
C LEU A 613 -0.82 -10.59 -25.01
N ILE A 614 -0.83 -10.27 -23.71
CA ILE A 614 -1.99 -10.49 -22.85
C ILE A 614 -3.18 -9.75 -23.43
N LYS A 615 -4.30 -10.45 -23.58
CA LYS A 615 -5.57 -9.89 -24.05
C LYS A 615 -6.59 -9.89 -22.93
N PHE A 616 -7.16 -8.74 -22.64
CA PHE A 616 -8.20 -8.57 -21.63
C PHE A 616 -9.58 -8.97 -22.18
N ALA A 617 -10.55 -9.20 -21.30
CA ALA A 617 -11.90 -9.65 -21.65
C ALA A 617 -12.67 -8.69 -22.58
N ASP A 618 -12.28 -7.41 -22.64
CA ASP A 618 -12.80 -6.39 -23.56
C ASP A 618 -12.07 -6.34 -24.91
N GLY A 619 -11.10 -7.24 -25.13
CA GLY A 619 -10.29 -7.33 -26.34
C GLY A 619 -9.08 -6.40 -26.40
N THR A 620 -8.85 -5.56 -25.38
CA THR A 620 -7.66 -4.68 -25.32
C THR A 620 -6.42 -5.41 -24.78
N ASN A 621 -5.22 -4.92 -25.07
CA ASN A 621 -3.95 -5.52 -24.63
C ASN A 621 -3.21 -4.71 -23.53
N ARG A 622 -3.89 -3.76 -22.88
CA ARG A 622 -3.29 -2.85 -21.87
C ARG A 622 -4.00 -2.99 -20.52
N GLY A 623 -3.25 -3.41 -19.51
CA GLY A 623 -3.65 -3.40 -18.10
C GLY A 623 -3.32 -2.06 -17.43
N ALA A 624 -3.51 -1.99 -16.11
CA ALA A 624 -3.20 -0.78 -15.33
C ALA A 624 -1.72 -0.35 -15.47
N ASP A 625 -0.80 -1.31 -15.45
CA ASP A 625 0.64 -1.07 -15.34
C ASP A 625 1.36 -1.17 -16.71
N GLY A 626 0.62 -1.36 -17.81
CA GLY A 626 1.18 -1.38 -19.17
C GLY A 626 0.70 -2.53 -20.06
N VAL A 627 1.56 -2.92 -20.99
CA VAL A 627 1.35 -3.94 -22.02
C VAL A 627 2.41 -5.02 -21.81
N PHE A 628 1.99 -6.29 -21.79
CA PHE A 628 2.84 -7.41 -21.43
C PHE A 628 2.60 -8.61 -22.34
N ALA A 629 3.61 -9.45 -22.53
CA ALA A 629 3.49 -10.71 -23.25
C ALA A 629 2.65 -11.70 -22.43
N SER A 630 1.89 -12.56 -23.10
CA SER A 630 1.20 -13.65 -22.42
C SER A 630 2.23 -14.57 -21.77
N PRO A 631 2.08 -14.96 -20.49
CA PRO A 631 2.93 -15.99 -19.88
C PRO A 631 2.81 -17.35 -20.59
N ALA A 632 1.77 -17.55 -21.41
CA ALA A 632 1.59 -18.70 -22.27
C ALA A 632 2.21 -18.55 -23.68
N SER A 633 2.78 -17.39 -24.04
CA SER A 633 3.48 -17.20 -25.32
C SER A 633 4.81 -17.96 -25.33
N THR A 634 4.87 -19.04 -26.11
CA THR A 634 6.13 -19.75 -26.38
C THR A 634 7.11 -18.88 -27.14
N ALA A 635 6.64 -18.09 -28.11
CA ALA A 635 7.47 -17.14 -28.87
C ALA A 635 8.20 -16.14 -27.94
N TRP A 636 7.47 -15.48 -27.04
CA TRP A 636 8.08 -14.60 -26.04
C TRP A 636 9.04 -15.36 -25.12
N ARG A 637 8.63 -16.54 -24.62
CA ARG A 637 9.41 -17.32 -23.65
C ARG A 637 10.74 -17.79 -24.25
N GLU A 638 10.72 -18.28 -25.49
CA GLU A 638 11.90 -18.78 -26.21
C GLU A 638 12.85 -17.64 -26.60
N GLU A 639 12.34 -16.56 -27.19
CA GLU A 639 13.13 -15.38 -27.58
C GLU A 639 13.77 -14.72 -26.34
N THR A 640 13.00 -14.55 -25.27
CA THR A 640 13.47 -13.92 -24.02
C THR A 640 14.45 -14.83 -23.27
N ALA A 641 14.21 -16.15 -23.18
CA ALA A 641 15.17 -17.07 -22.59
C ALA A 641 16.49 -17.13 -23.40
N GLY A 642 16.41 -17.09 -24.74
CA GLY A 642 17.59 -16.96 -25.60
C GLY A 642 18.36 -15.66 -25.36
N MET A 643 17.64 -14.55 -25.13
CA MET A 643 18.24 -13.26 -24.83
C MET A 643 18.88 -13.21 -23.43
N VAL A 644 18.23 -13.79 -22.41
CA VAL A 644 18.81 -13.97 -21.07
C VAL A 644 20.13 -14.73 -21.14
N ARG A 645 20.20 -15.83 -21.90
CA ARG A 645 21.47 -16.53 -22.12
C ARG A 645 22.52 -15.62 -22.75
N LYS A 646 22.15 -14.90 -23.81
CA LYS A 646 23.05 -14.04 -24.58
C LYS A 646 23.67 -12.93 -23.73
N PHE A 647 22.87 -12.20 -22.95
CA PHE A 647 23.41 -11.08 -22.17
C PHE A 647 24.13 -11.55 -20.90
N ILE A 648 23.69 -12.62 -20.22
CA ILE A 648 24.43 -13.16 -19.06
C ILE A 648 25.79 -13.69 -19.50
N ALA A 649 25.87 -14.45 -20.60
CA ALA A 649 27.15 -14.93 -21.14
C ALA A 649 28.07 -13.80 -21.68
N HIS A 650 27.57 -12.57 -21.84
CA HIS A 650 28.37 -11.38 -22.07
C HIS A 650 28.82 -10.73 -20.75
N ILE A 651 27.91 -10.58 -19.78
CA ILE A 651 28.18 -10.01 -18.45
C ILE A 651 29.25 -10.82 -17.72
N GLU A 652 29.18 -12.15 -17.73
CA GLU A 652 30.16 -13.06 -17.08
C GLU A 652 31.57 -12.98 -17.70
N LYS A 653 31.77 -12.19 -18.77
CA LYS A 653 33.08 -11.89 -19.38
C LYS A 653 33.56 -10.46 -19.10
N GLN A 654 32.76 -9.64 -18.42
CA GLN A 654 33.12 -8.26 -18.10
C GLN A 654 33.92 -8.20 -16.81
N TRP A 655 34.71 -7.13 -16.66
CA TRP A 655 35.57 -6.94 -15.49
C TRP A 655 34.79 -6.96 -14.17
N TYR A 656 33.54 -6.52 -14.14
CA TYR A 656 32.68 -6.48 -12.94
C TYR A 656 31.94 -7.80 -12.61
N ALA A 657 32.12 -8.88 -13.38
CA ALA A 657 31.41 -10.15 -13.19
C ALA A 657 31.62 -10.81 -11.81
N SER A 658 32.75 -10.52 -11.16
CA SER A 658 33.08 -11.00 -9.82
C SER A 658 32.39 -10.23 -8.69
N ALA A 659 31.80 -9.05 -8.96
CA ALA A 659 30.91 -8.39 -8.01
C ALA A 659 29.50 -9.03 -8.01
N ILE A 660 29.05 -9.59 -9.13
CA ILE A 660 27.73 -10.20 -9.24
C ILE A 660 27.74 -11.59 -8.57
N ILE A 661 26.81 -11.81 -7.63
CA ILE A 661 26.59 -13.11 -6.96
C ILE A 661 25.31 -13.80 -7.41
N ALA A 662 24.36 -13.04 -7.96
CA ALA A 662 23.03 -13.55 -8.29
C ALA A 662 22.39 -12.79 -9.45
N TYR A 663 21.46 -13.46 -10.10
CA TYR A 663 20.61 -12.93 -11.16
C TYR A 663 19.13 -13.05 -10.77
N MET A 664 18.37 -11.98 -11.01
CA MET A 664 16.95 -11.89 -10.65
C MET A 664 16.11 -11.44 -11.86
N PRO A 665 15.38 -12.36 -12.53
CA PRO A 665 14.53 -12.04 -13.66
C PRO A 665 13.18 -11.50 -13.18
N CYS A 666 12.84 -10.28 -13.56
CA CYS A 666 11.60 -9.62 -13.13
C CYS A 666 10.69 -9.30 -14.33
N ASN A 667 9.40 -9.57 -14.20
CA ASN A 667 8.44 -9.43 -15.31
C ASN A 667 7.03 -9.10 -14.80
N LEU A 668 6.13 -8.78 -15.75
CA LEU A 668 4.72 -8.49 -15.53
C LEU A 668 4.51 -7.28 -14.58
N ARG A 669 3.36 -7.22 -13.88
CA ARG A 669 3.05 -6.14 -12.95
C ARG A 669 3.97 -6.22 -11.73
N GLY A 670 4.37 -5.05 -11.20
CA GLY A 670 5.11 -4.96 -9.94
C GLY A 670 6.62 -5.13 -10.06
N PRO A 671 7.18 -5.36 -11.27
CA PRO A 671 8.14 -6.45 -11.56
C PRO A 671 8.01 -7.84 -10.92
N GLU A 672 6.87 -8.21 -10.33
CA GLU A 672 6.74 -9.32 -9.36
C GLU A 672 6.17 -10.62 -9.95
N TRP A 673 6.15 -10.77 -11.28
CA TRP A 673 5.46 -11.85 -11.98
C TRP A 673 3.93 -11.92 -11.73
N VAL A 674 3.36 -10.82 -11.24
CA VAL A 674 1.90 -10.65 -11.11
C VAL A 674 1.30 -10.42 -12.49
N ILE A 675 0.40 -11.30 -12.94
CA ILE A 675 -0.34 -11.09 -14.20
C ILE A 675 -1.12 -9.75 -14.09
N PRO A 676 -0.94 -8.81 -15.04
CA PRO A 676 -1.47 -7.46 -14.96
C PRO A 676 -3.01 -7.45 -14.95
N GLN A 677 -3.58 -6.57 -14.14
CA GLN A 677 -5.02 -6.48 -13.95
C GLN A 677 -5.57 -5.19 -14.57
N LYS A 678 -6.86 -5.21 -14.91
CA LYS A 678 -7.63 -4.05 -15.33
C LYS A 678 -8.94 -4.05 -14.51
N HIS A 679 -9.38 -2.87 -14.07
CA HIS A 679 -10.57 -2.78 -13.22
C HIS A 679 -11.78 -3.42 -13.91
N ASN A 680 -12.36 -4.43 -13.26
CA ASN A 680 -13.45 -5.26 -13.76
C ASN A 680 -13.26 -5.84 -15.18
N CYS A 681 -12.01 -6.09 -15.59
CA CYS A 681 -11.69 -6.68 -16.89
C CYS A 681 -10.52 -7.66 -16.75
N PHE A 682 -10.76 -8.95 -17.00
CA PHE A 682 -9.83 -10.03 -16.64
C PHE A 682 -8.79 -10.32 -17.74
N PRO A 683 -7.58 -10.76 -17.37
CA PRO A 683 -6.68 -11.52 -18.22
C PRO A 683 -6.98 -13.05 -18.12
N ASP A 684 -6.39 -13.91 -18.96
CA ASP A 684 -5.74 -13.62 -20.24
C ASP A 684 -6.46 -14.41 -21.35
N TYR A 685 -7.13 -13.69 -22.25
CA TYR A 685 -7.91 -14.24 -23.37
C TYR A 685 -7.11 -14.23 -24.68
N SER A 686 -5.77 -14.20 -24.60
CA SER A 686 -4.87 -14.23 -25.75
C SER A 686 -4.89 -15.59 -26.47
N GLU A 687 -4.46 -15.60 -27.74
CA GLU A 687 -4.34 -16.84 -28.51
C GLU A 687 -3.32 -17.82 -27.90
N PRO A 688 -2.14 -17.39 -27.39
CA PRO A 688 -1.24 -18.26 -26.65
C PRO A 688 -1.89 -18.91 -25.43
N MET A 689 -2.64 -18.15 -24.62
CA MET A 689 -3.32 -18.72 -23.45
C MET A 689 -4.41 -19.72 -23.86
N GLN A 690 -5.10 -19.48 -24.99
CA GLN A 690 -6.08 -20.42 -25.53
C GLN A 690 -5.43 -21.73 -26.03
N LYS A 691 -4.24 -21.66 -26.64
CA LYS A 691 -3.44 -22.85 -27.02
C LYS A 691 -2.97 -23.61 -25.78
N TYR A 692 -2.33 -22.93 -24.83
CA TYR A 692 -1.84 -23.50 -23.59
C TYR A 692 -2.95 -24.18 -22.78
N PHE A 693 -4.13 -23.55 -22.68
CA PHE A 693 -5.28 -24.12 -21.98
C PHE A 693 -5.73 -25.46 -22.60
N ARG A 694 -5.76 -25.58 -23.93
CA ARG A 694 -6.12 -26.84 -24.60
C ARG A 694 -5.10 -27.94 -24.34
N GLU A 695 -3.81 -27.63 -24.37
CA GLU A 695 -2.75 -28.60 -24.04
C GLU A 695 -2.79 -29.03 -22.56
N TYR A 696 -3.10 -28.11 -21.65
CA TYR A 696 -3.40 -28.44 -20.25
C TYR A 696 -4.58 -29.43 -20.15
N LEU A 697 -5.67 -29.22 -20.92
CA LEU A 697 -6.81 -30.13 -20.94
C LEU A 697 -6.46 -31.51 -21.52
N ARG A 698 -5.70 -31.58 -22.62
CA ARG A 698 -5.17 -32.85 -23.16
C ARG A 698 -4.36 -33.59 -22.10
N ASN A 699 -3.43 -32.87 -21.45
CA ASN A 699 -2.56 -33.43 -20.43
C ASN A 699 -3.33 -33.92 -19.20
N LYS A 700 -4.40 -33.23 -18.79
CA LYS A 700 -5.23 -33.59 -17.65
C LYS A 700 -6.20 -34.74 -17.92
N TYR A 701 -6.94 -34.71 -19.03
CA TYR A 701 -8.06 -35.62 -19.28
C TYR A 701 -7.73 -36.77 -20.23
N LYS A 702 -6.68 -36.66 -21.05
CA LYS A 702 -6.22 -37.63 -22.06
C LYS A 702 -7.20 -37.93 -23.21
N THR A 703 -8.51 -37.89 -22.98
CA THR A 703 -9.55 -38.12 -24.01
C THR A 703 -10.68 -37.09 -23.91
N ASP A 704 -11.32 -36.80 -25.04
CA ASP A 704 -12.50 -35.92 -25.08
C ASP A 704 -13.63 -36.44 -24.19
N ALA A 705 -13.87 -37.76 -24.18
CA ALA A 705 -14.91 -38.36 -23.33
C ALA A 705 -14.70 -38.09 -21.83
N ALA A 706 -13.44 -38.03 -21.37
CA ALA A 706 -13.12 -37.68 -19.98
C ALA A 706 -13.33 -36.17 -19.71
N LEU A 707 -12.96 -35.31 -20.65
CA LEU A 707 -13.22 -33.86 -20.60
C LEU A 707 -14.73 -33.58 -20.56
N GLN A 708 -15.49 -34.15 -21.49
CA GLN A 708 -16.95 -34.03 -21.61
C GLN A 708 -17.66 -34.44 -20.32
N LYS A 709 -17.24 -35.57 -19.72
CA LYS A 709 -17.75 -36.06 -18.43
C LYS A 709 -17.43 -35.11 -17.27
N ALA A 710 -16.22 -34.55 -17.23
CA ALA A 710 -15.79 -33.64 -16.17
C ALA A 710 -16.48 -32.28 -16.25
N TRP A 711 -16.62 -31.73 -17.46
CA TRP A 711 -17.29 -30.44 -17.73
C TRP A 711 -18.82 -30.55 -17.83
N LYS A 712 -19.37 -31.78 -17.87
CA LYS A 712 -20.79 -32.06 -18.11
C LYS A 712 -21.31 -31.43 -19.41
N ASN A 713 -20.45 -31.41 -20.43
CA ASN A 713 -20.74 -30.88 -21.75
C ASN A 713 -20.44 -31.96 -22.79
N PRO A 714 -21.43 -32.61 -23.42
CA PRO A 714 -21.20 -33.71 -24.34
C PRO A 714 -20.62 -33.28 -25.71
N THR A 715 -20.56 -31.98 -26.03
CA THR A 715 -20.08 -31.48 -27.33
C THR A 715 -18.70 -30.82 -27.29
N VAL A 716 -18.08 -30.70 -26.11
CA VAL A 716 -16.72 -30.19 -26.00
C VAL A 716 -15.70 -31.25 -26.44
N THR A 717 -14.64 -30.79 -27.09
CA THR A 717 -13.43 -31.55 -27.43
C THR A 717 -12.23 -30.69 -27.08
N PHE A 718 -11.03 -31.26 -27.09
CA PHE A 718 -9.79 -30.48 -26.92
C PHE A 718 -9.67 -29.34 -27.96
N GLU A 719 -10.15 -29.53 -29.19
CA GLU A 719 -10.13 -28.48 -30.23
C GLU A 719 -11.24 -27.43 -30.05
N THR A 720 -12.42 -27.82 -29.56
CA THR A 720 -13.54 -26.88 -29.38
C THR A 720 -13.56 -26.19 -28.02
N ALA A 721 -12.76 -26.64 -27.05
CA ALA A 721 -12.62 -25.99 -25.75
C ALA A 721 -12.18 -24.52 -25.88
N GLN A 722 -12.90 -23.63 -25.20
CA GLN A 722 -12.67 -22.19 -25.17
C GLN A 722 -12.36 -21.73 -23.75
N ILE A 723 -11.56 -20.67 -23.60
CA ILE A 723 -11.40 -19.97 -22.32
C ILE A 723 -12.79 -19.50 -21.84
N PRO A 724 -13.22 -19.84 -20.60
CA PRO A 724 -14.52 -19.43 -20.09
C PRO A 724 -14.66 -17.90 -20.04
N PRO A 725 -15.70 -17.28 -20.63
CA PRO A 725 -15.85 -15.82 -20.63
C PRO A 725 -15.95 -15.23 -19.21
N GLN A 726 -15.50 -13.99 -19.02
CA GLN A 726 -15.42 -13.35 -17.70
C GLN A 726 -16.72 -13.44 -16.89
N LYS A 727 -17.88 -13.12 -17.49
CA LYS A 727 -19.18 -13.19 -16.82
C LYS A 727 -19.46 -14.56 -16.22
N VAL A 728 -19.02 -15.63 -16.88
CA VAL A 728 -19.19 -16.98 -16.38
C VAL A 728 -18.15 -17.29 -15.30
N ARG A 729 -16.95 -16.70 -15.34
CA ARG A 729 -15.96 -16.78 -14.24
C ARG A 729 -16.36 -15.99 -12.97
N GLN A 730 -17.32 -15.06 -13.09
CA GLN A 730 -17.87 -14.22 -12.02
C GLN A 730 -19.35 -14.54 -11.69
N PRO A 731 -19.70 -15.77 -11.23
CA PRO A 731 -21.08 -16.08 -10.88
C PRO A 731 -21.52 -15.30 -9.63
N GLN A 732 -22.63 -14.55 -9.75
CA GLN A 732 -23.18 -13.77 -8.66
C GLN A 732 -23.64 -14.65 -7.48
N GLY A 733 -23.47 -14.13 -6.26
CA GLY A 733 -24.13 -14.67 -5.06
C GLY A 733 -23.51 -15.91 -4.42
N HIS A 734 -22.28 -16.29 -4.78
CA HIS A 734 -21.57 -17.46 -4.23
C HIS A 734 -20.07 -17.22 -4.12
N TYR A 735 -19.42 -17.72 -3.04
CA TYR A 735 -17.95 -17.73 -2.93
C TYR A 735 -17.30 -18.92 -3.60
N PHE A 736 -17.99 -20.05 -3.71
CA PHE A 736 -17.45 -21.26 -4.31
C PHE A 736 -18.06 -21.47 -5.70
N LEU A 737 -17.22 -21.82 -6.67
CA LEU A 737 -17.67 -22.19 -8.00
C LEU A 737 -18.48 -23.49 -7.93
N GLY A 738 -19.72 -23.44 -8.44
CA GLY A 738 -20.63 -24.58 -8.43
C GLY A 738 -20.15 -25.78 -9.27
N ASN A 739 -20.71 -26.96 -8.99
CA ASN A 739 -20.27 -28.25 -9.56
C ASN A 739 -20.48 -28.42 -11.07
N SER A 740 -21.00 -27.41 -11.77
CA SER A 740 -21.06 -27.34 -13.23
C SER A 740 -19.83 -26.64 -13.84
N ARG A 741 -18.96 -26.03 -13.03
CA ARG A 741 -17.95 -25.06 -13.49
C ARG A 741 -16.52 -25.55 -13.43
N GLN A 742 -16.35 -26.83 -13.77
CA GLN A 742 -15.02 -27.45 -13.90
C GLN A 742 -14.17 -26.76 -14.97
N ASP A 743 -14.80 -26.18 -16.00
CA ASP A 743 -14.18 -25.35 -17.03
C ASP A 743 -13.41 -24.14 -16.44
N VAL A 744 -14.01 -23.43 -15.48
CA VAL A 744 -13.35 -22.30 -14.80
C VAL A 744 -12.25 -22.77 -13.87
N MET A 745 -12.47 -23.86 -13.13
CA MET A 745 -11.46 -24.43 -12.23
C MET A 745 -10.21 -24.87 -13.00
N ASP A 746 -10.43 -25.52 -14.15
CA ASP A 746 -9.37 -25.95 -15.05
C ASP A 746 -8.62 -24.76 -15.65
N TYR A 747 -9.34 -23.73 -16.10
CA TYR A 747 -8.72 -22.54 -16.67
C TYR A 747 -7.92 -21.76 -15.61
N ASN A 748 -8.48 -21.51 -14.42
CA ASN A 748 -7.79 -20.83 -13.32
C ASN A 748 -6.47 -21.53 -12.94
N ARG A 749 -6.44 -22.88 -12.90
CA ARG A 749 -5.21 -23.67 -12.69
C ARG A 749 -4.22 -23.52 -13.85
N SER A 750 -4.69 -23.59 -15.10
CA SER A 750 -3.81 -23.42 -16.28
C SER A 750 -3.12 -22.05 -16.32
N VAL A 751 -3.78 -20.99 -15.86
CA VAL A 751 -3.19 -19.64 -15.74
C VAL A 751 -2.03 -19.60 -14.74
N GLN A 752 -2.14 -20.31 -13.61
CA GLN A 752 -1.02 -20.39 -12.65
C GLN A 752 0.17 -21.15 -13.25
N GLN A 753 -0.11 -22.27 -13.95
CA GLN A 753 0.92 -23.11 -14.54
C GLN A 753 1.68 -22.41 -15.68
N ALA A 754 0.97 -21.67 -16.55
CA ALA A 754 1.59 -20.91 -17.63
C ALA A 754 2.61 -19.87 -17.13
N ASN A 755 2.33 -19.24 -15.99
CA ASN A 755 3.24 -18.29 -15.36
C ASN A 755 4.50 -18.98 -14.82
N VAL A 756 4.34 -20.07 -14.06
CA VAL A 756 5.46 -20.84 -13.51
C VAL A 756 6.31 -21.51 -14.60
N ASP A 757 5.73 -21.94 -15.72
CA ASP A 757 6.49 -22.48 -16.87
C ASP A 757 7.40 -21.41 -17.50
N SER A 758 6.93 -20.17 -17.58
CA SER A 758 7.73 -19.03 -18.05
C SER A 758 8.82 -18.64 -17.06
N ILE A 759 8.54 -18.68 -15.76
CA ILE A 759 9.53 -18.48 -14.69
C ILE A 759 10.65 -19.53 -14.79
N ILE A 760 10.29 -20.83 -14.87
CA ILE A 760 11.26 -21.93 -14.95
C ILE A 760 12.18 -21.75 -16.18
N ALA A 761 11.63 -21.35 -17.33
CA ALA A 761 12.44 -21.10 -18.53
C ALA A 761 13.48 -19.97 -18.34
N MET A 762 13.17 -18.93 -17.56
CA MET A 762 14.15 -17.88 -17.23
C MET A 762 15.19 -18.37 -16.23
N LEU A 763 14.78 -19.14 -15.20
CA LEU A 763 15.70 -19.69 -14.20
C LEU A 763 16.67 -20.72 -14.81
N ASP A 764 16.22 -21.50 -15.79
CA ASP A 764 17.07 -22.40 -16.58
C ASP A 764 18.05 -21.64 -17.48
N ALA A 765 17.59 -20.60 -18.19
CA ALA A 765 18.47 -19.74 -18.98
C ALA A 765 19.58 -19.07 -18.14
N ILE A 766 19.27 -18.67 -16.90
CA ILE A 766 20.26 -18.18 -15.93
C ILE A 766 21.23 -19.31 -15.55
N LYS A 767 20.72 -20.48 -15.13
CA LYS A 767 21.57 -21.59 -14.64
C LYS A 767 22.52 -22.12 -15.70
N GLU A 768 22.09 -22.16 -16.95
CA GLU A 768 22.90 -22.59 -18.10
C GLU A 768 24.04 -21.59 -18.41
N SER A 769 23.82 -20.29 -18.15
CA SER A 769 24.73 -19.23 -18.57
C SER A 769 25.67 -18.75 -17.46
N ALA A 770 25.25 -18.89 -16.21
CA ALA A 770 25.99 -18.52 -15.01
C ALA A 770 25.79 -19.59 -13.91
N PRO A 771 26.33 -20.81 -14.10
CA PRO A 771 26.08 -21.94 -13.20
C PRO A 771 26.64 -21.73 -11.78
N ASP A 772 27.62 -20.83 -11.63
CA ASP A 772 28.26 -20.48 -10.37
C ASP A 772 27.59 -19.28 -9.66
N LYS A 773 26.36 -18.90 -10.05
CA LYS A 773 25.59 -17.80 -9.45
C LYS A 773 24.25 -18.28 -8.89
N LEU A 774 23.72 -17.52 -7.94
CA LEU A 774 22.40 -17.74 -7.35
C LEU A 774 21.26 -17.22 -8.24
N ARG A 775 20.10 -17.84 -8.14
CA ARG A 775 18.85 -17.48 -8.85
C ARG A 775 17.85 -16.95 -7.83
N PHE A 776 17.55 -15.65 -7.94
CA PHE A 776 16.59 -14.93 -7.10
C PHE A 776 15.27 -14.74 -7.85
N LEU A 777 14.13 -14.66 -7.15
CA LEU A 777 12.82 -14.46 -7.79
C LEU A 777 11.78 -13.80 -6.87
N TYR A 778 11.08 -12.78 -7.36
CA TYR A 778 9.80 -12.34 -6.77
C TYR A 778 8.67 -13.29 -7.21
N PHE A 779 8.13 -14.10 -6.31
CA PHE A 779 6.95 -14.95 -6.56
C PHE A 779 6.33 -15.49 -5.26
N GLY A 780 5.16 -16.16 -5.33
CA GLY A 780 4.61 -16.89 -4.17
C GLY A 780 3.79 -16.06 -3.17
N TYR A 781 3.15 -14.98 -3.60
CA TYR A 781 2.45 -14.01 -2.76
C TYR A 781 1.04 -14.53 -2.38
N LEU A 782 1.00 -15.60 -1.59
CA LEU A 782 -0.23 -16.35 -1.29
C LEU A 782 -1.24 -15.56 -0.44
N MET A 783 -0.78 -14.65 0.42
CA MET A 783 -1.63 -13.97 1.41
C MET A 783 -1.84 -12.48 1.14
N THR A 784 -0.96 -11.85 0.38
CA THR A 784 -0.92 -10.37 0.26
C THR A 784 -1.66 -9.80 -0.95
N LEU A 785 -1.75 -10.49 -2.09
CA LEU A 785 -2.21 -9.91 -3.38
C LEU A 785 -3.62 -9.28 -3.38
N SER A 786 -4.39 -9.42 -2.30
CA SER A 786 -5.67 -8.70 -2.11
C SER A 786 -5.54 -7.18 -2.01
N HIS A 787 -4.35 -6.64 -1.66
CA HIS A 787 -4.14 -5.19 -1.48
C HIS A 787 -4.08 -4.44 -2.82
N ILE A 788 -3.43 -4.99 -3.85
CA ILE A 788 -3.39 -4.44 -5.23
C ILE A 788 -4.72 -4.56 -6.00
N SER A 789 -5.84 -4.77 -5.28
CA SER A 789 -7.19 -5.05 -5.81
C SER A 789 -7.29 -6.18 -6.83
N ALA A 790 -6.28 -7.07 -6.87
CA ALA A 790 -6.30 -8.22 -7.74
C ALA A 790 -7.15 -9.34 -7.12
N ASN A 791 -7.82 -10.12 -7.98
CA ASN A 791 -8.41 -11.39 -7.57
C ASN A 791 -7.35 -12.50 -7.75
N PRO A 792 -6.94 -13.22 -6.70
CA PRO A 792 -5.90 -14.24 -6.78
C PRO A 792 -5.98 -15.31 -7.89
N PRO A 793 -7.15 -15.83 -8.31
CA PRO A 793 -7.19 -16.77 -9.43
C PRO A 793 -6.79 -16.18 -10.80
N ILE A 794 -6.61 -14.87 -10.92
CA ILE A 794 -6.10 -14.18 -12.12
C ILE A 794 -4.70 -13.57 -11.95
N THR A 795 -4.01 -13.73 -10.80
CA THR A 795 -2.66 -13.16 -10.60
C THR A 795 -1.52 -14.06 -11.02
N GLY A 796 -1.67 -15.38 -11.02
CA GLY A 796 -0.66 -16.33 -11.49
C GLY A 796 0.36 -16.81 -10.43
N HIS A 797 0.11 -16.62 -9.13
CA HIS A 797 1.07 -16.98 -8.05
C HIS A 797 0.82 -18.34 -7.35
N TYR A 798 -0.22 -19.09 -7.73
CA TYR A 798 -0.76 -20.21 -6.94
C TYR A 798 -0.43 -21.60 -7.52
N ASP A 799 0.80 -21.74 -8.01
CA ASP A 799 1.44 -23.01 -8.41
C ASP A 799 2.86 -23.11 -7.80
N LEU A 800 3.02 -22.48 -6.62
CA LEU A 800 4.24 -22.40 -5.82
C LEU A 800 4.73 -23.80 -5.42
N SER A 801 3.83 -24.72 -5.08
CA SER A 801 4.21 -26.09 -4.68
C SER A 801 5.05 -26.80 -5.76
N ARG A 802 4.74 -26.56 -7.05
CA ARG A 802 5.53 -27.08 -8.17
C ARG A 802 6.84 -26.33 -8.38
N LEU A 803 6.85 -25.01 -8.18
CA LEU A 803 8.07 -24.20 -8.31
C LEU A 803 9.10 -24.57 -7.23
N LEU A 804 8.69 -24.72 -5.97
CA LEU A 804 9.58 -25.14 -4.88
C LEU A 804 10.18 -26.53 -5.15
N ALA A 805 9.33 -27.50 -5.54
CA ALA A 805 9.76 -28.85 -5.87
C ALA A 805 10.65 -28.97 -7.13
N SER A 806 10.83 -27.88 -7.90
CA SER A 806 11.62 -27.89 -9.14
C SER A 806 13.14 -27.81 -8.93
N GLY A 807 13.61 -27.31 -7.77
CA GLY A 807 15.02 -27.04 -7.50
C GLY A 807 15.66 -25.95 -8.39
N LYS A 808 14.84 -25.13 -9.07
CA LYS A 808 15.30 -24.13 -10.05
C LYS A 808 15.60 -22.75 -9.47
N VAL A 809 15.18 -22.47 -8.24
CA VAL A 809 15.37 -21.20 -7.54
C VAL A 809 16.18 -21.42 -6.26
N ASP A 810 17.01 -20.45 -5.88
CA ASP A 810 17.83 -20.51 -4.67
C ASP A 810 17.29 -19.56 -3.58
N VAL A 811 16.78 -18.40 -3.98
CA VAL A 811 16.22 -17.37 -3.09
C VAL A 811 14.89 -16.85 -3.65
N MET A 812 13.88 -16.74 -2.79
CA MET A 812 12.52 -16.27 -3.13
C MET A 812 12.19 -15.02 -2.33
N ALA A 813 11.55 -14.02 -2.95
CA ALA A 813 11.25 -12.74 -2.32
C ALA A 813 9.78 -12.31 -2.43
N SER A 814 9.29 -11.56 -1.43
CA SER A 814 8.14 -10.66 -1.55
C SER A 814 8.21 -9.54 -0.51
N PRO A 815 7.48 -8.42 -0.73
CA PRO A 815 7.14 -7.48 0.33
C PRO A 815 6.57 -8.17 1.57
N ILE A 816 6.78 -7.53 2.72
CA ILE A 816 5.98 -7.78 3.92
C ILE A 816 4.49 -7.54 3.66
N THR A 817 3.65 -8.00 4.58
CA THR A 817 2.21 -7.80 4.47
C THR A 817 1.80 -6.34 4.62
N TYR A 818 1.29 -5.75 3.53
CA TYR A 818 0.63 -4.45 3.52
C TYR A 818 -0.62 -4.34 4.41
N SER A 819 -1.03 -5.42 5.10
CA SER A 819 -2.12 -5.38 6.08
C SER A 819 -1.65 -5.10 7.51
N TRP A 820 -0.45 -5.55 7.90
CA TRP A 820 -0.01 -5.62 9.31
C TRP A 820 1.38 -5.02 9.54
N ARG A 821 1.72 -3.98 8.76
CA ARG A 821 3.04 -3.33 8.74
C ARG A 821 3.13 -1.97 9.43
N HIS A 822 2.02 -1.44 9.95
CA HIS A 822 2.03 -0.16 10.67
C HIS A 822 2.98 -0.21 11.88
N ALA A 823 3.51 0.94 12.27
CA ALA A 823 4.32 1.10 13.47
C ALA A 823 3.62 0.47 14.68
N GLY A 824 4.33 -0.43 15.35
CA GLY A 824 3.80 -1.17 16.49
C GLY A 824 2.84 -2.31 16.19
N ASP A 825 2.67 -2.72 14.93
CA ASP A 825 1.87 -3.90 14.58
C ASP A 825 2.71 -5.20 14.56
N ILE A 826 2.12 -6.33 14.17
CA ILE A 826 2.69 -7.68 14.32
C ILE A 826 3.74 -8.10 13.27
N SER A 827 3.99 -7.32 12.21
CA SER A 827 4.59 -7.81 10.95
C SER A 827 3.80 -8.97 10.32
N GLY A 828 4.22 -9.40 9.14
CA GLY A 828 3.83 -10.68 8.58
C GLY A 828 4.42 -10.91 7.21
N THR A 829 4.72 -12.17 6.92
CA THR A 829 5.11 -12.59 5.58
C THR A 829 3.91 -12.55 4.62
N GLY A 830 4.15 -12.29 3.34
CA GLY A 830 3.13 -12.41 2.28
C GLY A 830 2.86 -13.85 1.83
N THR A 831 3.56 -14.82 2.41
CA THR A 831 3.64 -16.21 1.92
C THR A 831 3.68 -17.24 3.06
N VAL A 832 4.21 -18.43 2.81
CA VAL A 832 4.39 -19.55 3.76
C VAL A 832 5.87 -19.83 3.98
N GLU A 833 6.51 -19.09 4.89
CA GLU A 833 7.97 -18.95 4.97
C GLU A 833 8.71 -20.27 5.27
N SER A 834 8.07 -21.19 6.00
CA SER A 834 8.70 -22.46 6.41
C SER A 834 8.74 -23.50 5.28
N SER A 835 7.89 -23.38 4.24
CA SER A 835 8.00 -24.21 3.02
C SER A 835 9.32 -23.95 2.28
N TYR A 836 9.75 -22.70 2.13
CA TYR A 836 11.01 -22.38 1.46
C TYR A 836 12.19 -23.08 2.17
N ARG A 837 12.24 -22.99 3.50
CA ARG A 837 13.24 -23.69 4.31
C ARG A 837 13.21 -25.22 4.11
N LYS A 838 12.02 -25.85 4.04
CA LYS A 838 11.86 -27.29 3.75
C LYS A 838 12.44 -27.68 2.39
N HIS A 839 12.30 -26.84 1.38
CA HIS A 839 12.81 -27.08 0.02
C HIS A 839 14.24 -26.56 -0.21
N GLY A 840 14.95 -26.13 0.84
CA GLY A 840 16.33 -25.64 0.72
C GLY A 840 16.45 -24.27 0.05
N ILE A 841 15.36 -23.49 0.03
CA ILE A 841 15.28 -22.17 -0.60
C ILE A 841 15.29 -21.11 0.51
N LEU A 842 16.13 -20.08 0.37
CA LEU A 842 16.13 -18.97 1.31
C LEU A 842 14.95 -18.04 1.01
N TRP A 843 14.11 -17.80 2.00
CA TRP A 843 13.11 -16.73 1.92
C TRP A 843 13.79 -15.38 2.15
N LEU A 844 13.42 -14.37 1.37
CA LEU A 844 13.88 -12.99 1.47
C LEU A 844 12.67 -12.08 1.68
N GLN A 845 12.64 -11.44 2.83
CA GLN A 845 11.63 -10.45 3.17
C GLN A 845 12.02 -9.07 2.65
N GLU A 846 11.21 -8.49 1.77
CA GLU A 846 11.35 -7.09 1.38
C GLU A 846 10.71 -6.17 2.43
N ALA A 847 11.56 -5.47 3.17
CA ALA A 847 11.18 -4.38 4.06
C ALA A 847 11.23 -3.06 3.27
N ASP A 848 10.21 -2.82 2.43
CA ASP A 848 9.98 -1.54 1.74
C ASP A 848 9.35 -0.48 2.67
N ASN A 849 9.80 -0.39 3.92
CA ASN A 849 9.15 0.46 4.93
C ASN A 849 9.19 1.93 4.55
N ARG A 850 8.05 2.60 4.72
CA ARG A 850 7.88 4.01 4.40
C ARG A 850 8.28 4.84 5.60
N THR A 851 9.57 5.17 5.68
CA THR A 851 10.13 5.97 6.79
C THR A 851 9.53 7.37 6.84
N TYR A 852 9.81 8.10 7.93
CA TYR A 852 9.41 9.50 8.11
C TYR A 852 9.99 10.48 7.08
N LEU A 853 11.01 10.06 6.31
CA LEU A 853 11.59 10.81 5.20
C LEU A 853 10.78 10.66 3.90
N THR A 854 9.78 9.77 3.86
CA THR A 854 8.93 9.53 2.69
C THR A 854 8.12 10.80 2.32
N PRO A 855 8.08 11.22 1.04
CA PRO A 855 7.41 12.47 0.64
C PRO A 855 5.88 12.41 0.66
N ASN A 856 5.28 11.26 0.36
CA ASN A 856 3.83 11.05 0.25
C ASN A 856 3.33 10.09 1.33
N ASP A 857 2.14 10.34 1.89
CA ASP A 857 1.42 9.37 2.74
C ASP A 857 0.80 8.25 1.90
N GLU A 858 1.58 7.19 1.67
CA GLU A 858 1.17 5.98 0.95
C GLU A 858 1.58 4.74 1.75
N HIS A 859 0.71 3.73 1.84
CA HIS A 859 1.05 2.39 2.34
C HIS A 859 1.70 2.31 3.74
N ALA A 860 1.17 3.09 4.70
CA ALA A 860 1.60 3.16 6.11
C ALA A 860 2.96 3.85 6.30
N VAL A 861 2.98 5.18 6.14
CA VAL A 861 4.17 5.99 6.44
C VAL A 861 4.31 6.19 7.94
N THR A 862 5.50 5.93 8.49
CA THR A 862 5.84 6.33 9.85
C THR A 862 6.00 7.84 9.90
N HIS A 863 5.39 8.55 10.85
CA HIS A 863 5.45 10.01 10.89
C HIS A 863 6.68 10.58 11.62
N HIS A 864 7.54 9.72 12.19
CA HIS A 864 8.72 10.13 12.96
C HIS A 864 9.84 9.08 12.95
N ALA A 865 11.07 9.52 13.27
CA ALA A 865 12.27 8.68 13.24
C ALA A 865 12.17 7.46 14.17
N GLN A 866 11.72 7.62 15.42
CA GLN A 866 11.58 6.49 16.34
C GLN A 866 10.61 5.42 15.83
N ALA A 867 9.53 5.76 15.11
CA ALA A 867 8.67 4.76 14.48
C ALA A 867 9.37 4.03 13.33
N SER A 868 10.16 4.72 12.50
CA SER A 868 10.97 4.07 11.45
C SER A 868 12.00 3.09 12.03
N LEU A 869 12.69 3.46 13.12
CA LEU A 869 13.63 2.58 13.83
C LEU A 869 12.90 1.35 14.37
N THR A 870 11.76 1.56 15.06
CA THR A 870 10.91 0.49 15.61
C THR A 870 10.41 -0.47 14.51
N GLU A 871 9.97 0.02 13.35
CA GLU A 871 9.58 -0.82 12.23
C GLU A 871 10.75 -1.60 11.63
N ASN A 872 11.93 -0.98 11.48
CA ASN A 872 13.11 -1.66 10.95
C ASN A 872 13.58 -2.79 11.88
N TRP A 873 13.61 -2.57 13.20
CA TRP A 873 13.84 -3.63 14.19
C TRP A 873 12.77 -4.72 14.12
N ARG A 874 11.50 -4.37 13.95
CA ARG A 874 10.40 -5.33 13.81
C ARG A 874 10.62 -6.29 12.63
N GLU A 875 11.00 -5.79 11.46
CA GLU A 875 11.29 -6.67 10.31
C GLU A 875 12.57 -7.48 10.49
N PHE A 876 13.62 -6.86 11.03
CA PHE A 876 14.89 -7.54 11.33
C PHE A 876 14.68 -8.73 12.27
N ILE A 877 14.01 -8.52 13.41
CA ILE A 877 13.76 -9.55 14.43
C ILE A 877 12.91 -10.69 13.85
N TYR A 878 11.92 -10.38 13.01
CA TYR A 878 11.13 -11.39 12.31
C TYR A 878 12.05 -12.30 11.47
N ALA A 879 12.81 -11.70 10.56
CA ALA A 879 13.63 -12.43 9.60
C ALA A 879 14.78 -13.19 10.29
N ALA A 880 15.50 -12.56 11.22
CA ALA A 880 16.65 -13.15 11.92
C ALA A 880 16.25 -14.35 12.79
N LEU A 881 15.16 -14.27 13.56
CA LEU A 881 14.66 -15.39 14.37
C LEU A 881 14.10 -16.54 13.53
N LYS A 882 13.70 -16.26 12.29
CA LYS A 882 13.28 -17.27 11.31
C LYS A 882 14.43 -17.75 10.40
N ARG A 883 15.64 -17.18 10.51
CA ARG A 883 16.78 -17.44 9.61
C ARG A 883 16.45 -17.20 8.14
N GLU A 884 15.81 -16.06 7.88
CA GLU A 884 15.38 -15.57 6.55
C GLU A 884 16.21 -14.35 6.15
N ALA A 885 16.42 -14.16 4.86
CA ALA A 885 17.02 -12.92 4.38
C ALA A 885 16.05 -11.75 4.58
N VAL A 886 16.59 -10.55 4.75
CA VAL A 886 15.83 -9.30 4.68
C VAL A 886 16.58 -8.31 3.81
N TRP A 887 15.87 -7.53 3.00
CA TRP A 887 16.42 -6.28 2.48
C TRP A 887 15.62 -5.08 2.93
N PHE A 888 16.34 -4.01 3.24
CA PHE A 888 15.74 -2.70 3.45
C PHE A 888 15.70 -2.02 2.08
N PHE A 889 14.49 -1.84 1.54
CA PHE A 889 14.30 -1.37 0.17
C PHE A 889 13.99 0.12 0.13
N GLU A 890 14.95 0.89 -0.38
CA GLU A 890 14.76 2.29 -0.73
C GLU A 890 14.04 2.37 -2.10
N ILE A 891 12.75 2.70 -2.12
CA ILE A 891 12.01 2.83 -3.40
C ILE A 891 12.29 4.20 -4.06
N GLY A 892 12.36 5.26 -3.25
CA GLY A 892 12.70 6.61 -3.68
C GLY A 892 13.93 7.13 -2.91
N PRO A 893 14.71 8.06 -3.48
CA PRO A 893 16.01 8.45 -2.91
C PRO A 893 15.86 9.19 -1.59
N GLY A 894 16.71 8.85 -0.63
CA GLY A 894 16.82 9.49 0.68
C GLY A 894 15.82 8.97 1.72
N TRP A 895 15.23 7.79 1.52
CA TRP A 895 14.27 7.24 2.50
C TRP A 895 14.96 6.75 3.77
N TYR A 896 16.25 6.44 3.73
CA TYR A 896 17.01 6.03 4.91
C TYR A 896 18.08 7.04 5.34
N ASP A 897 18.11 8.26 4.80
CA ASP A 897 19.08 9.36 5.10
C ASP A 897 19.01 9.86 6.57
N ASN A 898 19.38 9.02 7.53
CA ASN A 898 19.40 9.29 8.97
C ASN A 898 20.48 8.44 9.64
N ASP A 899 21.41 9.06 10.37
CA ASP A 899 22.54 8.35 10.97
C ASP A 899 22.11 7.25 11.96
N TYR A 900 21.05 7.45 12.77
CA TYR A 900 20.56 6.42 13.70
C TYR A 900 20.00 5.18 13.00
N ILE A 901 19.34 5.33 11.85
CA ILE A 901 18.91 4.20 11.02
C ILE A 901 20.14 3.41 10.55
N HIS A 902 21.17 4.12 10.10
CA HIS A 902 22.39 3.50 9.58
C HIS A 902 23.26 2.83 10.67
N GLU A 903 23.25 3.36 11.90
CA GLU A 903 23.81 2.72 13.10
C GLU A 903 23.04 1.46 13.51
N ASP A 904 21.70 1.52 13.51
CA ASP A 904 20.85 0.35 13.76
C ASP A 904 21.10 -0.76 12.73
N PHE A 905 21.20 -0.42 11.44
CA PHE A 905 21.57 -1.39 10.39
C PHE A 905 22.94 -2.03 10.62
N LYS A 906 23.93 -1.28 11.09
CA LYS A 906 25.24 -1.85 11.44
C LYS A 906 25.13 -2.86 12.58
N LYS A 907 24.42 -2.50 13.66
CA LYS A 907 24.16 -3.40 14.80
C LYS A 907 23.37 -4.65 14.39
N MET A 908 22.39 -4.50 13.50
CA MET A 908 21.64 -5.61 12.89
C MET A 908 22.54 -6.54 12.08
N LEU A 909 23.47 -6.01 11.27
CA LEU A 909 24.44 -6.80 10.49
C LEU A 909 25.37 -7.61 11.39
N GLU A 910 25.91 -7.01 12.45
CA GLU A 910 26.77 -7.66 13.44
C GLU A 910 26.01 -8.79 14.16
N LEU A 911 24.82 -8.50 14.71
CA LEU A 911 23.96 -9.49 15.35
C LEU A 911 23.58 -10.63 14.42
N TYR A 912 23.25 -10.34 13.15
CA TYR A 912 22.84 -11.40 12.23
C TYR A 912 24.02 -12.21 11.69
N GLY A 913 25.23 -11.65 11.63
CA GLY A 913 26.46 -12.41 11.38
C GLY A 913 26.70 -13.50 12.43
N GLU A 914 26.39 -13.24 13.71
CA GLU A 914 26.37 -14.27 14.76
C GLU A 914 25.20 -15.27 14.53
N MET A 915 23.96 -14.76 14.45
CA MET A 915 22.76 -15.61 14.44
C MET A 915 22.65 -16.50 13.21
N CYS A 916 23.06 -16.06 12.01
CA CYS A 916 22.97 -16.85 10.78
C CYS A 916 23.93 -18.06 10.77
N ASN A 917 24.87 -18.11 11.71
CA ASN A 917 25.80 -19.21 11.91
C ASN A 917 25.37 -20.19 13.02
N SER A 918 24.17 -20.04 13.58
CA SER A 918 23.59 -20.96 14.57
C SER A 918 22.26 -21.57 14.13
N ASN A 919 22.07 -22.86 14.43
CA ASN A 919 20.80 -23.55 14.23
C ASN A 919 19.70 -22.95 15.12
N ILE A 920 18.48 -22.85 14.59
CA ILE A 920 17.26 -22.77 15.42
C ILE A 920 17.18 -24.07 16.23
N THR A 921 17.16 -23.95 17.56
CA THR A 921 17.05 -25.09 18.49
C THR A 921 15.68 -25.19 19.15
N TYR A 922 14.91 -24.10 19.20
CA TYR A 922 13.51 -24.15 19.63
C TYR A 922 12.62 -24.81 18.57
N GLN A 923 11.80 -25.77 19.00
CA GLN A 923 10.85 -26.46 18.14
C GLN A 923 9.45 -25.88 18.32
N THR A 924 8.89 -25.31 17.25
CA THR A 924 7.54 -24.73 17.29
C THR A 924 6.48 -25.85 17.41
N PRO A 925 5.50 -25.75 18.33
CA PRO A 925 4.52 -26.82 18.54
C PRO A 925 3.31 -26.75 17.58
N VAL A 926 3.29 -25.76 16.67
CA VAL A 926 2.18 -25.46 15.76
C VAL A 926 2.68 -25.39 14.31
N ALA A 927 2.08 -26.18 13.43
CA ALA A 927 2.23 -26.02 11.98
C ALA A 927 0.96 -25.38 11.39
N TYR A 928 1.15 -24.34 10.59
CA TYR A 928 0.11 -23.56 9.91
C TYR A 928 0.13 -23.92 8.42
N PHE A 929 -1.04 -24.15 7.81
CA PHE A 929 -1.15 -24.55 6.41
C PHE A 929 -2.03 -23.61 5.59
N PHE A 930 -1.45 -23.11 4.49
CA PHE A 930 -2.16 -22.44 3.41
C PHE A 930 -2.31 -23.41 2.22
N ASP A 931 -3.53 -23.64 1.76
CA ASP A 931 -3.83 -24.44 0.56
C ASP A 931 -3.83 -23.54 -0.67
N GLU A 932 -2.78 -23.55 -1.49
CA GLU A 932 -2.74 -22.67 -2.67
C GLU A 932 -3.84 -23.01 -3.69
N LYS A 933 -4.25 -24.27 -3.73
CA LYS A 933 -5.15 -24.82 -4.75
C LYS A 933 -6.61 -24.47 -4.51
N PHE A 934 -6.93 -23.77 -3.42
CA PHE A 934 -8.26 -23.21 -3.22
C PHE A 934 -8.67 -22.22 -4.33
N VAL A 935 -7.70 -21.49 -4.92
CA VAL A 935 -7.99 -20.44 -5.93
C VAL A 935 -8.68 -20.98 -7.17
N ASP A 936 -8.45 -22.24 -7.53
CA ASP A 936 -9.10 -22.86 -8.67
C ASP A 936 -10.63 -22.88 -8.48
N GLY A 937 -11.09 -23.03 -7.22
CA GLY A 937 -12.50 -23.27 -6.87
C GLY A 937 -13.29 -22.07 -6.33
N VAL A 938 -12.69 -20.88 -6.23
CA VAL A 938 -13.37 -19.68 -5.72
C VAL A 938 -13.92 -18.80 -6.84
N SER A 939 -15.06 -18.17 -6.57
CA SER A 939 -15.71 -17.23 -7.48
C SER A 939 -14.91 -15.94 -7.60
N LEU A 940 -14.81 -15.42 -8.83
CA LEU A 940 -14.22 -14.10 -9.12
C LEU A 940 -15.26 -12.96 -9.07
N ASN A 941 -16.48 -13.24 -8.63
CA ASN A 941 -17.56 -12.26 -8.54
C ASN A 941 -17.19 -11.12 -7.59
N ASP A 942 -17.12 -9.90 -8.13
CA ASP A 942 -16.76 -8.65 -7.47
C ASP A 942 -17.90 -8.05 -6.63
N GLY A 943 -18.87 -8.89 -6.25
CA GLY A 943 -20.24 -8.57 -5.82
C GLY A 943 -20.35 -7.53 -4.71
N ARG A 944 -20.15 -6.27 -5.10
CA ARG A 944 -20.15 -5.05 -4.30
C ARG A 944 -18.95 -4.96 -3.35
N TRP A 945 -18.42 -3.73 -3.21
CA TRP A 945 -17.21 -3.36 -2.43
C TRP A 945 -17.30 -3.57 -0.90
N GLY A 946 -17.69 -4.76 -0.44
CA GLY A 946 -17.79 -5.13 0.98
C GLY A 946 -16.45 -5.59 1.57
N THR A 947 -16.36 -5.58 2.90
CA THR A 947 -15.19 -5.90 3.75
C THR A 947 -14.76 -7.37 3.74
N MET A 948 -15.10 -8.12 2.69
CA MET A 948 -15.23 -9.58 2.76
C MET A 948 -14.74 -10.26 1.49
N LYS A 949 -13.45 -10.10 1.22
CA LYS A 949 -12.73 -10.99 0.30
C LYS A 949 -12.35 -12.25 1.10
N PRO A 950 -12.46 -13.46 0.52
CA PRO A 950 -11.91 -14.68 1.16
C PRO A 950 -10.42 -14.55 1.50
N PHE A 951 -9.71 -13.66 0.79
CA PHE A 951 -8.31 -13.30 1.00
C PHE A 951 -8.08 -12.29 2.14
N HIS A 952 -9.06 -11.45 2.49
CA HIS A 952 -9.02 -10.70 3.76
C HIS A 952 -9.19 -11.65 4.94
N MET A 953 -10.08 -12.66 4.85
CA MET A 953 -10.16 -13.73 5.86
C MET A 953 -8.82 -14.47 6.00
N ALA A 954 -8.12 -14.69 4.88
CA ALA A 954 -6.78 -15.26 4.89
C ALA A 954 -5.78 -14.36 5.63
N ALA A 955 -5.61 -13.09 5.23
CA ALA A 955 -4.70 -12.15 5.87
C ALA A 955 -4.96 -11.99 7.39
N THR A 956 -6.23 -11.95 7.82
CA THR A 956 -6.59 -11.82 9.24
C THR A 956 -6.33 -13.08 10.07
N ALA A 957 -6.36 -14.27 9.47
CA ALA A 957 -5.99 -15.51 10.15
C ALA A 957 -4.49 -15.54 10.55
N GLN A 958 -3.61 -14.87 9.79
CA GLN A 958 -2.20 -14.70 10.19
C GLN A 958 -2.08 -13.85 11.47
N ARG A 959 -2.90 -12.80 11.60
CA ARG A 959 -2.97 -11.98 12.83
C ARG A 959 -3.45 -12.79 14.03
N MET A 960 -4.54 -13.54 13.86
CA MET A 960 -5.12 -14.41 14.89
C MET A 960 -4.08 -15.34 15.53
N ILE A 961 -3.26 -16.03 14.74
CA ILE A 961 -2.26 -16.97 15.27
C ILE A 961 -1.03 -16.23 15.85
N ALA A 962 -0.65 -15.06 15.32
CA ALA A 962 0.45 -14.25 15.84
C ALA A 962 0.21 -13.80 17.30
N LEU A 963 -1.02 -13.42 17.64
CA LEU A 963 -1.39 -12.93 18.98
C LEU A 963 -1.65 -14.07 20.00
N CYS A 964 -1.44 -15.33 19.63
CA CYS A 964 -1.61 -16.45 20.55
C CYS A 964 -0.48 -16.56 21.60
N GLY A 965 0.62 -15.82 21.45
CA GLY A 965 1.81 -15.94 22.30
C GLY A 965 2.58 -17.25 22.11
N VAL A 966 2.49 -17.87 20.92
CA VAL A 966 3.15 -19.15 20.57
C VAL A 966 3.79 -19.01 19.19
N PRO A 967 5.11 -19.29 19.02
CA PRO A 967 5.73 -19.35 17.70
C PRO A 967 5.22 -20.57 16.90
N TYR A 968 5.13 -20.41 15.58
CA TYR A 968 4.57 -21.39 14.63
C TYR A 968 5.37 -21.40 13.31
N ASP A 969 5.29 -22.51 12.58
CA ASP A 969 5.83 -22.66 11.22
C ASP A 969 4.69 -22.54 10.19
N MET A 970 4.88 -21.85 9.05
CA MET A 970 3.89 -21.75 7.97
C MET A 970 4.31 -22.51 6.71
N PHE A 971 3.46 -23.43 6.23
CA PHE A 971 3.68 -24.27 5.07
C PHE A 971 2.56 -24.15 4.01
N GLU A 972 2.90 -24.41 2.75
CA GLU A 972 1.93 -24.80 1.72
C GLU A 972 1.34 -26.17 2.07
N LEU A 973 0.07 -26.39 1.77
CA LEU A 973 -0.66 -27.59 2.20
C LEU A 973 -0.05 -28.91 1.71
N GLU A 974 0.52 -28.99 0.50
CA GLU A 974 1.06 -30.25 -0.01
C GLU A 974 2.35 -30.67 0.68
N ASP A 975 3.05 -29.78 1.39
CA ASP A 975 4.23 -30.16 2.17
C ASP A 975 3.90 -31.10 3.34
N ILE A 976 2.65 -31.09 3.82
CA ILE A 976 2.19 -31.86 4.98
C ILE A 976 2.51 -33.36 4.92
N TYR A 977 2.56 -33.93 3.71
CA TYR A 977 2.76 -35.37 3.52
C TYR A 977 4.19 -35.82 3.78
N ASP A 978 5.15 -34.89 3.77
CA ASP A 978 6.58 -35.16 3.99
C ASP A 978 7.08 -34.55 5.32
N LEU A 979 6.21 -33.98 6.14
CA LEU A 979 6.57 -33.41 7.43
C LEU A 979 6.75 -34.48 8.51
N ASP A 980 7.77 -34.29 9.35
CA ASP A 980 7.89 -35.00 10.62
C ASP A 980 6.83 -34.48 11.61
N LEU A 981 5.69 -35.18 11.63
CA LEU A 981 4.56 -34.85 12.49
C LEU A 981 4.86 -34.98 13.99
N SER A 982 5.94 -35.66 14.40
CA SER A 982 6.29 -35.79 15.83
C SER A 982 6.65 -34.44 16.46
N LYS A 983 6.95 -33.42 15.64
CA LYS A 983 7.31 -32.09 16.08
C LYS A 983 6.12 -31.25 16.56
N TYR A 984 4.92 -31.53 16.06
CA TYR A 984 3.76 -30.64 16.16
C TYR A 984 2.64 -31.23 17.03
N LYS A 985 2.08 -30.40 17.91
CA LYS A 985 0.89 -30.71 18.73
C LYS A 985 -0.40 -30.22 18.06
N VAL A 986 -0.31 -29.19 17.22
CA VAL A 986 -1.44 -28.57 16.52
C VAL A 986 -1.13 -28.38 15.04
N LEU A 987 -2.04 -28.80 14.16
CA LEU A 987 -2.06 -28.40 12.75
C LEU A 987 -3.22 -27.42 12.51
N TYR A 988 -2.93 -26.24 11.99
CA TYR A 988 -3.89 -25.16 11.76
C TYR A 988 -4.13 -24.97 10.25
N PHE A 989 -5.36 -25.17 9.79
CA PHE A 989 -5.74 -25.07 8.38
C PHE A 989 -6.62 -23.84 8.15
N GLN A 990 -6.00 -22.82 7.55
CA GLN A 990 -6.59 -21.50 7.29
C GLN A 990 -7.65 -21.53 6.18
N ASN A 991 -7.32 -22.12 5.03
CA ASN A 991 -8.09 -22.01 3.80
C ASN A 991 -8.18 -23.33 3.00
N ALA A 992 -8.07 -24.49 3.67
CA ALA A 992 -8.16 -25.84 3.07
C ALA A 992 -9.59 -26.19 2.59
N TRP A 993 -10.19 -25.31 1.79
CA TRP A 993 -11.60 -25.33 1.43
C TRP A 993 -11.90 -26.27 0.26
N ARG A 994 -10.91 -26.74 -0.51
CA ARG A 994 -11.17 -27.69 -1.60
C ARG A 994 -11.47 -29.09 -1.08
N LYS A 995 -12.29 -29.83 -1.81
CA LYS A 995 -12.45 -31.27 -1.65
C LYS A 995 -11.09 -32.00 -1.73
N ASN A 996 -10.58 -32.47 -0.60
CA ASN A 996 -9.27 -33.11 -0.53
C ASN A 996 -9.34 -34.51 0.11
N PRO A 997 -9.60 -35.58 -0.67
CA PRO A 997 -9.66 -36.94 -0.14
C PRO A 997 -8.28 -37.50 0.27
N ARG A 998 -7.17 -36.96 -0.27
CA ARG A 998 -5.81 -37.32 0.15
C ARG A 998 -5.54 -36.83 1.57
N LEU A 999 -5.86 -35.56 1.86
CA LEU A 999 -5.78 -34.99 3.20
C LEU A 999 -6.72 -35.70 4.18
N ALA A 1000 -7.98 -35.92 3.81
CA ALA A 1000 -8.94 -36.66 4.64
C ALA A 1000 -8.41 -38.04 5.06
N ARG A 1001 -7.78 -38.77 4.13
CA ARG A 1001 -7.14 -40.06 4.41
C ARG A 1001 -5.95 -39.90 5.37
N PHE A 1002 -5.01 -39.02 5.03
CA PHE A 1002 -3.78 -38.78 5.81
C PHE A 1002 -4.07 -38.37 7.26
N LEU A 1003 -5.08 -37.53 7.47
CA LEU A 1003 -5.53 -37.12 8.81
C LEU A 1003 -5.96 -38.32 9.66
N ASN A 1004 -6.76 -39.23 9.10
CA ASN A 1004 -7.26 -40.41 9.80
C ASN A 1004 -6.19 -41.50 9.98
N GLU A 1005 -5.27 -41.65 9.04
CA GLU A 1005 -4.22 -42.69 9.05
C GLU A 1005 -2.96 -42.28 9.83
N LYS A 1006 -2.65 -40.98 9.96
CA LYS A 1006 -1.39 -40.47 10.55
C LYS A 1006 -1.60 -39.43 11.65
N VAL A 1007 -2.36 -38.36 11.39
CA VAL A 1007 -2.43 -37.19 12.30
C VAL A 1007 -3.24 -37.49 13.57
N TYR A 1008 -4.49 -37.93 13.44
CA TYR A 1008 -5.35 -38.24 14.58
C TYR A 1008 -4.86 -39.45 15.41
N PRO A 1009 -4.28 -40.52 14.84
CA PRO A 1009 -3.61 -41.58 15.61
C PRO A 1009 -2.40 -41.10 16.42
N ALA A 1010 -1.69 -40.07 15.97
CA ALA A 1010 -0.58 -39.45 16.70
C ALA A 1010 -1.02 -38.54 17.86
N GLY A 1011 -2.33 -38.33 18.09
CA GLY A 1011 -2.84 -37.51 19.18
C GLY A 1011 -2.88 -36.01 18.89
N ILE A 1012 -2.63 -35.61 17.65
CA ILE A 1012 -2.50 -34.21 17.23
C ILE A 1012 -3.89 -33.52 17.18
N THR A 1013 -3.94 -32.25 17.61
CA THR A 1013 -5.12 -31.39 17.41
C THR A 1013 -5.09 -30.78 16.01
N VAL A 1014 -6.23 -30.77 15.33
CA VAL A 1014 -6.42 -30.15 14.02
C VAL A 1014 -7.44 -29.03 14.14
N VAL A 1015 -7.08 -27.82 13.71
CA VAL A 1015 -7.92 -26.62 13.75
C VAL A 1015 -8.30 -26.21 12.33
N TRP A 1016 -9.58 -26.00 12.10
CA TRP A 1016 -10.16 -25.64 10.80
C TRP A 1016 -10.87 -24.30 10.84
N LEU A 1017 -10.61 -23.42 9.86
CA LEU A 1017 -11.38 -22.20 9.67
C LEU A 1017 -12.44 -22.33 8.57
N TYR A 1018 -13.62 -21.78 8.85
CA TYR A 1018 -14.70 -21.50 7.92
C TYR A 1018 -15.21 -22.72 7.13
N ALA A 1019 -14.70 -22.98 5.92
CA ALA A 1019 -15.32 -23.88 4.94
C ALA A 1019 -14.44 -25.07 4.49
N PRO A 1020 -13.74 -25.79 5.40
CA PRO A 1020 -12.79 -26.83 5.02
C PRO A 1020 -13.46 -27.90 4.15
N GLY A 1021 -12.91 -28.21 2.97
CA GLY A 1021 -13.46 -29.25 2.10
C GLY A 1021 -14.80 -28.95 1.40
N TYR A 1022 -15.37 -27.74 1.51
CA TYR A 1022 -16.66 -27.42 0.89
C TYR A 1022 -16.58 -27.14 -0.63
N GLY A 1023 -15.56 -26.40 -1.07
CA GLY A 1023 -15.34 -26.04 -2.47
C GLY A 1023 -14.91 -27.23 -3.35
N GLN A 1024 -14.80 -27.00 -4.66
CA GLN A 1024 -14.40 -28.01 -5.65
C GLN A 1024 -15.21 -29.32 -5.55
N GLN A 1025 -16.54 -29.22 -5.55
CA GLN A 1025 -17.45 -30.37 -5.52
C GLN A 1025 -17.41 -31.23 -4.23
N GLY A 1026 -16.95 -30.66 -3.12
CA GLY A 1026 -16.96 -31.33 -1.81
C GLY A 1026 -18.29 -31.20 -1.06
N GLY A 1027 -18.83 -29.98 -0.98
CA GLY A 1027 -20.02 -29.64 -0.21
C GLY A 1027 -19.92 -30.04 1.28
N LEU A 1028 -21.07 -30.18 1.94
CA LEU A 1028 -21.12 -30.62 3.34
C LEU A 1028 -20.51 -32.02 3.57
N LYS A 1029 -20.49 -32.88 2.54
CA LYS A 1029 -19.80 -34.18 2.60
C LYS A 1029 -18.28 -34.03 2.67
N GLY A 1030 -17.71 -33.08 1.95
CA GLY A 1030 -16.28 -32.75 2.01
C GLY A 1030 -15.89 -32.12 3.35
N MET A 1031 -16.73 -31.24 3.90
CA MET A 1031 -16.54 -30.73 5.27
C MET A 1031 -16.52 -31.86 6.30
N LYS A 1032 -17.50 -32.78 6.24
CA LYS A 1032 -17.53 -33.96 7.12
C LYS A 1032 -16.30 -34.86 6.95
N ALA A 1033 -15.78 -35.01 5.72
CA ALA A 1033 -14.62 -35.86 5.46
C ALA A 1033 -13.31 -35.30 6.07
N LEU A 1034 -13.16 -33.97 6.18
CA LEU A 1034 -11.98 -33.35 6.79
C LEU A 1034 -12.11 -33.17 8.31
N THR A 1035 -13.24 -32.64 8.78
CA THR A 1035 -13.40 -32.29 10.21
C THR A 1035 -14.00 -33.41 11.06
N GLY A 1036 -14.60 -34.42 10.43
CA GLY A 1036 -15.39 -35.45 11.11
C GLY A 1036 -16.71 -34.97 11.71
N MET A 1037 -17.12 -33.71 11.49
CA MET A 1037 -18.37 -33.13 12.01
C MET A 1037 -19.46 -33.09 10.94
N ASP A 1038 -20.73 -33.15 11.35
CA ASP A 1038 -21.88 -32.93 10.47
C ASP A 1038 -22.24 -31.44 10.42
N PHE A 1039 -22.60 -30.93 9.25
CA PHE A 1039 -22.91 -29.51 9.03
C PHE A 1039 -24.28 -29.29 8.40
N GLU A 1040 -24.80 -28.07 8.56
CA GLU A 1040 -25.90 -27.50 7.79
C GLU A 1040 -25.50 -26.12 7.25
N LEU A 1041 -26.13 -25.72 6.14
CA LEU A 1041 -26.07 -24.34 5.65
C LEU A 1041 -27.06 -23.48 6.46
N LEU A 1042 -26.62 -22.29 6.83
CA LEU A 1042 -27.46 -21.24 7.40
C LEU A 1042 -27.98 -20.30 6.30
N PRO A 1043 -29.02 -19.48 6.57
CA PRO A 1043 -29.54 -18.53 5.59
C PRO A 1043 -28.47 -17.56 5.07
N THR A 1044 -28.53 -17.29 3.76
CA THR A 1044 -27.74 -16.29 3.05
C THR A 1044 -27.73 -14.96 3.80
N GLY A 1045 -26.54 -14.37 4.00
CA GLY A 1045 -26.40 -13.10 4.70
C GLY A 1045 -26.32 -13.21 6.23
N THR A 1046 -26.24 -14.42 6.78
CA THR A 1046 -25.84 -14.64 8.18
C THR A 1046 -24.44 -14.07 8.42
N ALA A 1047 -24.23 -13.41 9.56
CA ALA A 1047 -22.93 -12.83 9.88
C ALA A 1047 -21.88 -13.92 10.20
N LEU A 1048 -20.65 -13.76 9.72
CA LEU A 1048 -19.49 -14.57 10.09
C LEU A 1048 -18.90 -14.09 11.43
N CYS A 1049 -19.75 -14.02 12.44
CA CYS A 1049 -19.37 -13.75 13.82
C CYS A 1049 -20.12 -14.67 14.79
N PHE A 1050 -19.50 -15.00 15.92
CA PHE A 1050 -20.11 -15.86 16.93
C PHE A 1050 -19.77 -15.42 18.36
N LYS A 1051 -20.70 -15.66 19.29
CA LYS A 1051 -20.45 -15.49 20.71
C LYS A 1051 -19.81 -16.77 21.25
N SER A 1052 -18.57 -16.66 21.72
CA SER A 1052 -17.85 -17.75 22.40
C SER A 1052 -18.46 -18.06 23.77
N ASN A 1053 -18.05 -19.15 24.41
CA ASN A 1053 -18.55 -19.55 25.73
C ASN A 1053 -18.25 -18.52 26.84
N SER A 1054 -17.18 -17.71 26.73
CA SER A 1054 -16.89 -16.60 27.66
C SER A 1054 -17.80 -15.39 27.45
N GLY A 1055 -18.68 -15.43 26.44
CA GLY A 1055 -19.52 -14.30 26.05
C GLY A 1055 -18.84 -13.32 25.09
N ARG A 1056 -17.55 -13.46 24.80
CA ARG A 1056 -16.81 -12.65 23.82
C ARG A 1056 -17.33 -12.90 22.40
N LEU A 1057 -17.47 -11.82 21.63
CA LEU A 1057 -17.80 -11.87 20.20
C LEU A 1057 -16.52 -12.12 19.37
N ILE A 1058 -16.56 -13.10 18.47
CA ILE A 1058 -15.48 -13.54 17.60
C ILE A 1058 -15.90 -13.30 16.14
N GLY A 1059 -14.98 -12.87 15.28
CA GLY A 1059 -15.27 -12.44 13.91
C GLY A 1059 -15.95 -11.06 13.82
N ASP A 1060 -16.20 -10.59 12.59
CA ASP A 1060 -16.81 -9.28 12.31
C ASP A 1060 -18.33 -9.42 11.99
N PRO A 1061 -19.24 -8.79 12.77
CA PRO A 1061 -20.67 -8.74 12.47
C PRO A 1061 -21.06 -8.10 11.12
N GLY A 1062 -20.18 -7.30 10.53
CA GLY A 1062 -20.32 -6.72 9.19
C GLY A 1062 -20.08 -7.72 8.06
N MET A 1063 -19.31 -8.78 8.30
CA MET A 1063 -19.06 -9.83 7.30
C MET A 1063 -20.24 -10.79 7.21
N LYS A 1064 -20.88 -10.91 6.05
CA LYS A 1064 -22.09 -11.69 5.81
C LYS A 1064 -22.01 -12.58 4.56
N SER A 1065 -21.58 -13.83 4.72
CA SER A 1065 -21.38 -14.74 3.58
C SER A 1065 -22.70 -15.27 2.98
N THR A 1066 -22.61 -15.68 1.71
CA THR A 1066 -23.63 -16.47 1.00
C THR A 1066 -23.61 -17.94 1.41
N GLU A 1067 -22.45 -18.45 1.80
CA GLU A 1067 -22.26 -19.79 2.37
C GLU A 1067 -21.84 -19.66 3.84
N VAL A 1068 -22.78 -19.83 4.77
CA VAL A 1068 -22.49 -19.88 6.20
C VAL A 1068 -22.89 -21.25 6.74
N PHE A 1069 -22.10 -21.79 7.66
CA PHE A 1069 -22.22 -23.18 8.13
C PHE A 1069 -22.49 -23.22 9.63
N ALA A 1070 -23.24 -24.22 10.09
CA ALA A 1070 -23.34 -24.57 11.50
C ALA A 1070 -23.09 -26.06 11.71
N VAL A 1071 -22.50 -26.41 12.86
CA VAL A 1071 -22.29 -27.81 13.26
C VAL A 1071 -23.59 -28.40 13.80
N LYS A 1072 -23.87 -29.65 13.44
CA LYS A 1072 -24.98 -30.47 13.94
C LYS A 1072 -24.49 -31.65 14.77
N GLY A 1073 -25.39 -32.17 15.60
CA GLY A 1073 -25.17 -33.37 16.40
C GLY A 1073 -24.40 -33.11 17.70
N LYS A 1074 -23.90 -34.20 18.30
CA LYS A 1074 -23.22 -34.17 19.61
C LYS A 1074 -21.75 -33.80 19.44
N VAL A 1075 -21.42 -32.56 19.79
CA VAL A 1075 -20.07 -31.98 19.79
C VAL A 1075 -19.87 -31.14 21.05
N ASN A 1076 -18.61 -30.86 21.41
CA ASN A 1076 -18.30 -29.88 22.46
C ASN A 1076 -18.37 -28.48 21.83
N VAL A 1077 -19.21 -27.60 22.37
CA VAL A 1077 -19.45 -26.27 21.81
C VAL A 1077 -18.44 -25.28 22.38
N LEU A 1078 -17.85 -24.46 21.51
CA LEU A 1078 -16.97 -23.33 21.86
C LEU A 1078 -17.66 -21.98 21.64
N GLY A 1079 -18.68 -21.93 20.79
CA GLY A 1079 -19.43 -20.71 20.51
C GLY A 1079 -20.63 -20.90 19.57
N ARG A 1080 -21.52 -19.91 19.57
CA ARG A 1080 -22.81 -19.93 18.84
C ARG A 1080 -23.06 -18.62 18.10
N TYR A 1081 -23.74 -18.70 16.96
CA TYR A 1081 -24.22 -17.51 16.25
C TYR A 1081 -25.23 -16.74 17.11
N PRO A 1082 -25.07 -15.41 17.32
CA PRO A 1082 -25.92 -14.67 18.24
C PRO A 1082 -27.40 -14.68 17.87
N GLN A 1083 -27.72 -14.65 16.57
CA GLN A 1083 -29.10 -14.53 16.08
C GLN A 1083 -29.85 -15.86 16.03
N SER A 1084 -29.16 -16.98 15.81
CA SER A 1084 -29.79 -18.29 15.57
C SER A 1084 -29.53 -19.31 16.68
N GLY A 1085 -28.60 -19.06 17.60
CA GLY A 1085 -28.17 -20.01 18.63
C GLY A 1085 -27.46 -21.25 18.08
N LYS A 1086 -27.29 -21.37 16.76
CA LYS A 1086 -26.65 -22.50 16.08
C LYS A 1086 -25.15 -22.55 16.39
N ILE A 1087 -24.58 -23.74 16.37
CA ILE A 1087 -23.18 -23.98 16.76
C ILE A 1087 -22.24 -23.42 15.69
N ALA A 1088 -21.43 -22.44 16.08
CA ALA A 1088 -20.53 -21.68 15.20
C ALA A 1088 -19.04 -21.96 15.49
N ALA A 1089 -18.75 -22.54 16.65
CA ALA A 1089 -17.43 -23.08 16.97
C ALA A 1089 -17.60 -24.32 17.83
N ALA A 1090 -16.84 -25.36 17.54
CA ALA A 1090 -16.95 -26.65 18.22
C ALA A 1090 -15.68 -27.49 18.12
N TRP A 1091 -15.57 -28.51 18.96
CA TRP A 1091 -14.59 -29.58 18.81
C TRP A 1091 -15.15 -30.97 19.10
N LYS A 1092 -14.47 -31.99 18.58
CA LYS A 1092 -14.69 -33.41 18.89
C LYS A 1092 -13.37 -34.16 18.89
N ASN A 1093 -13.27 -35.25 19.65
CA ASN A 1093 -12.15 -36.18 19.51
C ASN A 1093 -12.36 -37.09 18.29
N ILE A 1094 -11.26 -37.50 17.66
CA ILE A 1094 -11.20 -38.49 16.59
C ILE A 1094 -10.03 -39.41 16.93
N GLY A 1095 -10.31 -40.63 17.37
CA GLY A 1095 -9.28 -41.50 17.96
C GLY A 1095 -8.61 -40.82 19.15
N LYS A 1096 -7.28 -40.69 19.10
CA LYS A 1096 -6.48 -39.99 20.13
C LYS A 1096 -6.42 -38.47 19.92
N GLY A 1097 -6.58 -38.00 18.68
CA GLY A 1097 -6.49 -36.59 18.33
C GLY A 1097 -7.81 -35.82 18.46
N ARG A 1098 -7.76 -34.52 18.18
CA ARG A 1098 -8.91 -33.61 18.30
C ARG A 1098 -9.13 -32.87 16.98
N SER A 1099 -10.38 -32.70 16.58
CA SER A 1099 -10.79 -31.83 15.47
C SER A 1099 -11.57 -30.64 16.04
N VAL A 1100 -11.10 -29.43 15.75
CA VAL A 1100 -11.66 -28.14 16.18
C VAL A 1100 -12.07 -27.38 14.92
N TRP A 1101 -13.28 -26.82 14.90
CA TRP A 1101 -13.77 -26.01 13.80
C TRP A 1101 -14.29 -24.67 14.31
N LEU A 1102 -13.89 -23.59 13.65
CA LEU A 1102 -14.26 -22.22 13.93
C LEU A 1102 -14.89 -21.60 12.68
N ALA A 1103 -16.12 -21.07 12.78
CA ALA A 1103 -16.81 -20.43 11.65
C ALA A 1103 -16.11 -19.17 11.11
N SER A 1104 -15.31 -18.51 11.96
CA SER A 1104 -14.67 -17.23 11.69
C SER A 1104 -13.38 -17.09 12.51
N TYR A 1105 -12.60 -16.06 12.22
CA TYR A 1105 -11.34 -15.75 12.87
C TYR A 1105 -11.52 -14.92 14.16
N ASP A 1106 -10.51 -14.92 15.02
CA ASP A 1106 -10.43 -14.09 16.24
C ASP A 1106 -9.32 -13.04 16.10
N ASN A 1107 -9.67 -11.75 16.18
CA ASN A 1107 -8.70 -10.67 16.02
C ASN A 1107 -7.78 -10.44 17.23
N SER A 1108 -8.03 -11.07 18.38
CA SER A 1108 -7.10 -11.01 19.54
C SER A 1108 -6.29 -12.28 19.77
N GLY A 1109 -6.61 -13.37 19.07
CA GLY A 1109 -6.01 -14.68 19.32
C GLY A 1109 -6.42 -15.35 20.64
N GLU A 1110 -7.24 -14.75 21.51
CA GLU A 1110 -7.61 -15.32 22.82
C GLU A 1110 -8.28 -16.70 22.73
N LEU A 1111 -9.29 -16.86 21.87
CA LEU A 1111 -9.97 -18.15 21.71
C LEU A 1111 -9.02 -19.20 21.15
N MET A 1112 -8.14 -18.79 20.24
CA MET A 1112 -7.16 -19.68 19.63
C MET A 1112 -6.07 -20.09 20.63
N ARG A 1113 -5.59 -19.15 21.45
CA ARG A 1113 -4.66 -19.37 22.56
C ARG A 1113 -5.23 -20.38 23.56
N GLN A 1114 -6.52 -20.28 23.91
CA GLN A 1114 -7.17 -21.30 24.74
C GLN A 1114 -7.18 -22.68 24.04
N VAL A 1115 -7.47 -22.76 22.74
CA VAL A 1115 -7.41 -24.01 21.96
C VAL A 1115 -5.99 -24.61 21.93
N LEU A 1116 -4.93 -23.78 21.91
CA LEU A 1116 -3.54 -24.23 22.01
C LEU A 1116 -3.24 -24.77 23.43
N ILE A 1117 -3.65 -24.06 24.49
CA ILE A 1117 -3.50 -24.47 25.89
C ILE A 1117 -4.21 -25.81 26.14
N ASP A 1118 -5.47 -25.93 25.69
CA ASP A 1118 -6.27 -27.16 25.76
C ASP A 1118 -5.68 -28.33 24.94
N SER A 1119 -4.69 -28.05 24.08
CA SER A 1119 -3.92 -29.02 23.29
C SER A 1119 -2.53 -29.28 23.89
N GLY A 1120 -2.27 -28.85 25.12
CA GLY A 1120 -1.02 -29.11 25.85
C GLY A 1120 0.16 -28.25 25.38
N ILE A 1121 -0.10 -27.02 24.92
CA ILE A 1121 0.93 -26.03 24.58
C ILE A 1121 0.97 -24.95 25.67
N THR A 1122 2.15 -24.70 26.21
CA THR A 1122 2.42 -23.53 27.07
C THR A 1122 2.80 -22.34 26.18
N PRO A 1123 2.06 -21.22 26.20
CA PRO A 1123 2.48 -20.00 25.52
C PRO A 1123 3.77 -19.43 26.10
N LEU A 1124 4.59 -18.80 25.25
CA LEU A 1124 5.87 -18.22 25.66
C LEU A 1124 5.72 -16.85 26.33
N ILE A 1125 4.63 -16.12 26.04
CA ILE A 1125 4.25 -14.87 26.69
C ILE A 1125 2.85 -14.99 27.29
N ASP A 1126 2.60 -14.35 28.43
CA ASP A 1126 1.34 -14.37 29.17
C ASP A 1126 0.20 -13.53 28.54
N ARG A 1127 0.54 -12.54 27.70
CA ARG A 1127 -0.39 -11.61 27.02
C ARG A 1127 -0.69 -11.96 25.56
N ALA A 1128 -1.63 -11.20 24.96
CA ALA A 1128 -2.01 -11.27 23.55
C ALA A 1128 -1.03 -10.53 22.64
N ASP A 1129 0.28 -10.75 22.85
CA ASP A 1129 1.37 -10.15 22.10
C ASP A 1129 1.98 -11.17 21.13
N ARG A 1130 2.68 -10.68 20.08
CA ARG A 1130 3.45 -11.58 19.22
C ARG A 1130 4.78 -11.90 19.88
N VAL A 1131 5.11 -13.19 19.93
CA VAL A 1131 6.42 -13.69 20.39
C VAL A 1131 7.05 -14.61 19.36
N LEU A 1132 8.36 -14.48 19.20
CA LEU A 1132 9.24 -15.31 18.38
C LEU A 1132 10.40 -15.80 19.26
N PHE A 1133 10.86 -17.03 19.06
CA PHE A 1133 11.96 -17.61 19.84
C PHE A 1133 12.70 -18.64 18.99
N ASP A 1134 14.04 -18.55 18.91
CA ASP A 1134 14.88 -19.49 18.16
C ASP A 1134 15.62 -20.51 19.05
N GLY A 1135 15.63 -20.31 20.37
CA GLY A 1135 16.37 -21.11 21.35
C GLY A 1135 17.39 -20.31 22.18
N GLU A 1136 17.81 -19.14 21.69
CA GLU A 1136 18.72 -18.21 22.37
C GLU A 1136 18.20 -16.76 22.36
N TYR A 1137 17.46 -16.36 21.32
CA TYR A 1137 16.94 -15.01 21.17
C TYR A 1137 15.41 -14.99 21.17
N VAL A 1138 14.82 -14.08 21.95
CA VAL A 1138 13.37 -13.86 22.07
C VAL A 1138 13.02 -12.50 21.48
N GLY A 1139 12.14 -12.47 20.48
CA GLY A 1139 11.56 -11.25 19.93
C GLY A 1139 10.12 -11.09 20.39
N VAL A 1140 9.74 -9.90 20.88
CA VAL A 1140 8.36 -9.58 21.28
C VAL A 1140 7.91 -8.30 20.59
N PHE A 1141 6.75 -8.36 19.93
CA PHE A 1141 6.07 -7.18 19.39
C PHE A 1141 4.79 -6.96 20.19
N VAL A 1142 4.71 -5.81 20.87
CA VAL A 1142 3.72 -5.56 21.92
C VAL A 1142 2.48 -4.89 21.35
N ILE A 1143 1.35 -5.56 21.47
CA ILE A 1143 0.04 -5.19 20.90
C ILE A 1143 -1.00 -5.00 22.01
N ASP A 1144 -0.91 -5.78 23.09
CA ASP A 1144 -1.81 -5.73 24.23
C ASP A 1144 -1.54 -4.52 25.15
N GLN A 1145 -2.49 -4.18 26.02
CA GLN A 1145 -2.50 -2.97 26.85
C GLN A 1145 -1.22 -2.80 27.70
N PRO A 1146 -0.83 -1.56 28.08
CA PRO A 1146 0.38 -1.32 28.85
C PRO A 1146 0.51 -2.12 30.15
N GLY A 1147 1.74 -2.49 30.49
CA GLY A 1147 2.10 -3.10 31.77
C GLY A 1147 3.03 -4.31 31.65
N LYS A 1148 3.19 -5.02 32.77
CA LYS A 1148 4.12 -6.14 32.91
C LYS A 1148 3.77 -7.35 32.04
N ARG A 1149 4.80 -7.93 31.43
CA ARG A 1149 4.79 -9.16 30.63
C ARG A 1149 5.63 -10.23 31.30
N THR A 1150 5.19 -11.48 31.18
CA THR A 1150 5.93 -12.66 31.66
C THR A 1150 6.32 -13.52 30.47
N ILE A 1151 7.63 -13.71 30.25
CA ILE A 1151 8.15 -14.70 29.31
C ILE A 1151 8.43 -15.99 30.07
N THR A 1152 7.99 -17.12 29.51
CA THR A 1152 8.32 -18.47 29.98
C THR A 1152 8.85 -19.28 28.80
N LEU A 1153 10.00 -19.94 28.95
CA LEU A 1153 10.65 -20.71 27.89
C LEU A 1153 10.68 -22.21 28.25
N PRO A 1154 9.68 -23.01 27.85
CA PRO A 1154 9.62 -24.44 28.19
C PRO A 1154 10.84 -25.19 27.66
N GLY A 1155 11.50 -25.95 28.53
CA GLY A 1155 12.69 -26.76 28.17
C GLY A 1155 13.99 -25.98 27.98
N LYS A 1156 13.99 -24.64 28.08
CA LYS A 1156 15.19 -23.80 28.13
C LYS A 1156 15.35 -23.26 29.55
N SER A 1157 16.53 -23.50 30.14
CA SER A 1157 16.96 -22.73 31.31
C SER A 1157 18.04 -21.72 30.90
N PHE A 1158 18.09 -20.60 31.61
CA PHE A 1158 19.07 -19.53 31.46
C PHE A 1158 19.39 -18.91 32.81
N THR A 1159 20.55 -18.27 32.89
CA THR A 1159 21.08 -17.56 34.05
C THR A 1159 21.07 -16.05 33.88
N GLN A 1160 21.04 -15.57 32.63
CA GLN A 1160 21.05 -14.16 32.30
C GLN A 1160 20.11 -13.84 31.13
N VAL A 1161 19.45 -12.69 31.21
CA VAL A 1161 18.68 -12.08 30.11
C VAL A 1161 19.30 -10.73 29.78
N TYR A 1162 19.52 -10.47 28.49
CA TYR A 1162 20.05 -9.21 28.00
C TYR A 1162 19.11 -8.60 26.97
N ASP A 1163 18.61 -7.39 27.21
CA ASP A 1163 17.89 -6.57 26.24
C ASP A 1163 18.89 -6.05 25.21
N VAL A 1164 18.80 -6.56 23.99
CA VAL A 1164 19.74 -6.30 22.90
C VAL A 1164 19.55 -4.89 22.34
N ILE A 1165 18.31 -4.37 22.34
CA ILE A 1165 18.00 -3.02 21.86
C ILE A 1165 18.36 -2.00 22.94
N GLY A 1166 17.89 -2.21 24.18
CA GLY A 1166 18.14 -1.35 25.33
C GLY A 1166 19.49 -1.55 26.03
N GLU A 1167 20.36 -2.39 25.47
CA GLU A 1167 21.74 -2.70 25.88
C GLU A 1167 21.98 -3.02 27.37
N LYS A 1168 21.00 -3.63 28.05
CA LYS A 1168 21.00 -3.82 29.50
C LYS A 1168 20.64 -5.24 29.93
N VAL A 1169 21.17 -5.64 31.09
CA VAL A 1169 20.75 -6.89 31.74
C VAL A 1169 19.35 -6.72 32.34
N VAL A 1170 18.47 -7.68 32.09
CA VAL A 1170 17.10 -7.73 32.61
C VAL A 1170 17.05 -8.79 33.72
N PRO A 1171 16.42 -8.53 34.88
CA PRO A 1171 16.22 -9.53 35.92
C PRO A 1171 15.43 -10.75 35.41
N GLY A 1172 16.04 -11.92 35.48
CA GLY A 1172 15.45 -13.18 35.03
C GLY A 1172 16.42 -14.34 35.20
N SER A 1173 15.91 -15.51 35.59
CA SER A 1173 16.71 -16.73 35.75
C SER A 1173 15.79 -17.96 35.80
N GLY A 1174 16.36 -19.16 35.74
CA GLY A 1174 15.56 -20.38 35.67
C GLY A 1174 15.03 -20.52 34.25
N ASN A 1175 13.72 -20.41 34.03
CA ASN A 1175 13.09 -20.51 32.71
C ASN A 1175 12.11 -19.35 32.40
N SER A 1176 12.09 -18.30 33.23
CA SER A 1176 11.18 -17.16 33.07
C SER A 1176 11.82 -15.83 33.42
N PHE A 1177 11.34 -14.77 32.78
CA PHE A 1177 11.72 -13.38 33.08
C PHE A 1177 10.55 -12.45 32.79
N GLU A 1178 10.61 -11.23 33.32
CA GLU A 1178 9.55 -10.25 33.18
C GLU A 1178 10.09 -8.92 32.69
N PHE A 1179 9.25 -8.16 31.99
CA PHE A 1179 9.55 -6.79 31.57
C PHE A 1179 8.27 -5.96 31.46
N ASP A 1180 8.38 -4.65 31.62
CA ASP A 1180 7.30 -3.71 31.35
C ASP A 1180 7.34 -3.22 29.89
N ALA A 1181 6.17 -3.10 29.27
CA ALA A 1181 6.03 -2.58 27.92
C ALA A 1181 4.67 -1.91 27.69
N LYS A 1182 4.59 -1.14 26.60
CA LYS A 1182 3.37 -0.50 26.08
C LYS A 1182 3.10 -0.93 24.63
N PRO A 1183 1.85 -0.83 24.12
CA PRO A 1183 1.56 -1.07 22.71
C PRO A 1183 2.52 -0.30 21.80
N GLY A 1184 3.04 -0.99 20.80
CA GLY A 1184 4.01 -0.50 19.85
C GLY A 1184 5.48 -0.68 20.25
N ASP A 1185 5.78 -1.09 21.48
CA ASP A 1185 7.13 -1.50 21.85
C ASP A 1185 7.57 -2.74 21.06
N ILE A 1186 8.82 -2.72 20.61
CA ILE A 1186 9.54 -3.88 20.08
C ILE A 1186 10.66 -4.21 21.07
N LYS A 1187 10.70 -5.45 21.55
CA LYS A 1187 11.74 -5.94 22.46
C LYS A 1187 12.49 -7.10 21.84
N PHE A 1188 13.80 -7.14 22.05
CA PHE A 1188 14.66 -8.22 21.57
C PHE A 1188 15.63 -8.63 22.68
N PHE A 1189 15.53 -9.86 23.15
CA PHE A 1189 16.30 -10.37 24.28
C PHE A 1189 17.19 -11.53 23.87
N ARG A 1190 18.39 -11.61 24.43
CA ARG A 1190 19.27 -12.79 24.39
C ARG A 1190 19.24 -13.50 25.74
N VAL A 1191 18.99 -14.80 25.77
CA VAL A 1191 18.93 -15.63 26.99
C VAL A 1191 20.09 -16.64 27.03
N LYS A 1192 20.95 -16.53 28.05
CA LYS A 1192 22.14 -17.36 28.25
C LYS A 1192 22.00 -18.25 29.49
#